data_AF-A0A1I6K5A8-F1
#
_entry.id   AF-A0A1I6K5A8-F1
#
_cell.length_a   1.000
_cell.length_b   1.000
_cell.length_c   1.000
_cell.angle_alpha   90.00
_cell.angle_beta   90.00
_cell.angle_gamma   90.00
#
_symmetry.space_group_name_H-M   'P 1'
#
loop_
_entity.id
_entity.type
_entity.pdbx_description
1 polymer ?
#
loop_
_entity_poly.entity_id
_entity_poly.type
_entity_poly.pdbx_seq_one_letter_code
_entity_poly.pdbx_strand_id
1 'polypeptide(L)'
;MAVERGYERQVAPGGTAGLPSAGADAFGAGIGQAVAELGGTLHEAEVRAFRVERQQRADAEAADFGARFAAARAEADRASIDARANAAPGGAGHAQAMAKWWEDRRAKLLDGITEDRVRNSATEQLAEFGSRFDAAEYQWESGTRIKKVAEDQQRASDFGANRARLAHDPKSYGEELSLGRQAIEAMTGVPADVREKLVRYHDQTVTIGYLNGLNDTNPAGAVAMLDSGVFGDILSPEQIEQARNGAQVEVRRAEAATQARDAVAKGQARETLALLKARLDAGEEVPDGELVAGAGLATALGDASGAYQLAVERQRAGVNRETQAWTPADFERETARLRGLGDRRSPADDVRLKQIEAIAPKRTGEFNADPGKWAAGAGAPPPSLEAGPQARTSWARAIEGATGEAFVPRLTPAEAAPLAEQIRTGTPAQRYEALQAVRQWGGDVPAVVRQVAGGDRTFELASRLATSGDPATARDALLGVDVPDGQLFKTPSPDDPDKLVDLNTAAVASGFLSGALRRLGGNYIGGLQAAARNIYKARMARNARVVGDPTSYRTALNAALGGVVVNGERRGGMGVWNGAHVVLPSMMSQAEFERKMARASGEAIVAAAGGIAPAWSNGAGFVRMTPGQLKALTPVALADGSYAFATPQGGYVQKLGGGEFRLDWRKLP
;
A
#
# COMPACT_ATOMS: atom_id res chain seq x y z
N MET A 1 -30.08 54.75 121.28
CA MET A 1 -30.70 53.69 122.11
C MET A 1 -29.61 52.69 122.50
N ALA A 2 -29.41 52.54 123.82
CA ALA A 2 -28.71 51.44 124.53
C ALA A 2 -27.19 51.24 124.30
N VAL A 3 -26.27 51.14 125.28
CA VAL A 3 -26.20 51.31 126.75
C VAL A 3 -24.72 51.59 127.12
N GLU A 4 -24.51 52.35 128.21
CA GLU A 4 -23.26 52.76 128.89
C GLU A 4 -22.42 51.64 129.55
N ARG A 5 -21.17 51.98 129.96
CA ARG A 5 -20.49 51.76 131.27
C ARG A 5 -18.97 51.98 131.10
N GLY A 6 -18.21 52.70 131.93
CA GLY A 6 -18.45 53.44 133.17
C GLY A 6 -17.12 53.84 133.85
N TYR A 7 -17.20 54.79 134.80
CA TYR A 7 -16.35 55.06 135.99
C TYR A 7 -14.84 55.39 135.82
N GLU A 8 -14.33 56.61 136.08
CA GLU A 8 -14.15 57.40 137.34
C GLU A 8 -12.75 57.28 137.99
N ARG A 9 -12.06 58.43 138.20
CA ARG A 9 -11.19 58.86 139.34
C ARG A 9 -10.28 60.02 138.88
N GLN A 10 -9.93 61.05 139.63
CA GLN A 10 -10.32 61.59 140.95
C GLN A 10 -9.68 63.00 141.04
N VAL A 11 -10.40 63.95 141.65
CA VAL A 11 -9.92 65.30 142.06
C VAL A 11 -9.12 65.17 143.38
N ALA A 12 -8.02 65.93 143.60
CA ALA A 12 -7.84 67.01 144.62
C ALA A 12 -6.50 66.84 145.40
N PRO A 13 -6.08 67.70 146.35
CA PRO A 13 -5.81 69.16 146.33
C PRO A 13 -4.49 69.55 147.07
N GLY A 14 -4.15 70.86 147.12
CA GLY A 14 -3.51 71.45 148.32
C GLY A 14 -2.20 72.24 148.12
N GLY A 15 -2.21 73.49 148.59
CA GLY A 15 -1.02 74.33 148.74
C GLY A 15 -1.32 75.83 148.81
N THR A 16 -1.44 76.36 150.02
CA THR A 16 -1.83 77.72 150.41
C THR A 16 -0.99 78.90 149.85
N ALA A 17 -1.69 80.03 149.76
CA ALA A 17 -1.27 81.41 149.44
C ALA A 17 0.13 81.90 149.82
N GLY A 18 0.68 82.74 148.94
CA GLY A 18 1.57 83.86 149.28
C GLY A 18 1.24 85.06 148.36
N LEU A 19 0.62 86.11 148.91
CA LEU A 19 0.77 87.49 148.40
C LEU A 19 2.15 88.01 148.85
N PRO A 20 2.75 89.10 148.33
CA PRO A 20 2.35 90.10 147.31
C PRO A 20 3.43 90.17 146.18
N SER A 21 3.52 91.06 145.19
CA SER A 21 3.34 92.51 145.10
C SER A 21 3.39 92.92 143.61
N ALA A 22 2.82 94.08 143.29
CA ALA A 22 2.81 94.66 141.95
C ALA A 22 4.22 95.09 141.49
N GLY A 23 4.55 94.78 140.23
CA GLY A 23 5.68 95.35 139.49
C GLY A 23 5.21 95.86 138.13
N ALA A 24 5.61 97.08 137.77
CA ALA A 24 5.16 97.82 136.58
C ALA A 24 5.60 97.22 135.22
N ASP A 25 6.37 96.12 135.23
CA ASP A 25 6.87 95.43 134.03
C ASP A 25 5.85 94.42 133.44
N ALA A 26 4.75 94.15 134.15
CA ALA A 26 3.75 93.15 133.77
C ALA A 26 2.76 93.60 132.66
N PHE A 27 2.81 94.87 132.21
CA PHE A 27 1.88 95.42 131.22
C PHE A 27 2.44 95.55 129.79
N GLY A 28 3.48 94.79 129.42
CA GLY A 28 4.00 94.79 128.05
C GLY A 28 4.77 93.53 127.63
N ALA A 29 5.45 92.87 128.58
CA ALA A 29 6.20 91.64 128.33
C ALA A 29 5.31 90.46 127.90
N GLY A 30 4.09 90.35 128.46
CA GLY A 30 3.13 89.31 128.08
C GLY A 30 2.65 89.44 126.64
N ILE A 31 2.59 90.66 126.09
CA ILE A 31 2.20 90.89 124.69
C ILE A 31 3.36 90.51 123.76
N GLY A 32 4.60 90.88 124.09
CA GLY A 32 5.77 90.53 123.28
C GLY A 32 6.07 89.04 123.24
N GLN A 33 5.93 88.34 124.37
CA GLN A 33 6.13 86.90 124.47
C GLN A 33 5.03 86.12 123.75
N ALA A 34 3.77 86.56 123.87
CA ALA A 34 2.65 86.00 123.10
C ALA A 34 2.83 86.22 121.58
N VAL A 35 3.37 87.36 121.14
CA VAL A 35 3.66 87.63 119.71
C VAL A 35 4.82 86.78 119.19
N ALA A 36 5.86 86.52 120.00
CA ALA A 36 6.97 85.64 119.62
C ALA A 36 6.55 84.17 119.56
N GLU A 37 5.74 83.68 120.51
CA GLU A 37 5.15 82.35 120.47
C GLU A 37 4.16 82.20 119.30
N LEU A 38 3.38 83.24 119.00
CA LEU A 38 2.52 83.28 117.81
C LEU A 38 3.36 83.25 116.52
N GLY A 39 4.47 83.99 116.44
CA GLY A 39 5.39 84.00 115.30
C GLY A 39 6.10 82.66 115.09
N GLY A 40 6.53 82.00 116.17
CA GLY A 40 7.13 80.65 116.13
C GLY A 40 6.13 79.58 115.70
N THR A 41 4.90 79.62 116.23
CA THR A 41 3.83 78.70 115.84
C THR A 41 3.37 78.94 114.40
N LEU A 42 3.32 80.19 113.93
CA LEU A 42 3.06 80.54 112.52
C LEU A 42 4.17 80.04 111.60
N HIS A 43 5.45 80.24 111.95
CA HIS A 43 6.57 79.76 111.14
C HIS A 43 6.62 78.22 111.08
N GLU A 44 6.41 77.52 112.20
CA GLU A 44 6.30 76.06 112.19
C GLU A 44 5.08 75.55 111.42
N ALA A 45 3.97 76.28 111.46
CA ALA A 45 2.79 75.99 110.66
C ALA A 45 3.07 76.21 109.17
N GLU A 46 3.80 77.27 108.80
CA GLU A 46 4.24 77.56 107.43
C GLU A 46 5.21 76.48 106.91
N VAL A 47 6.21 76.07 107.71
CA VAL A 47 7.14 74.99 107.31
C VAL A 47 6.42 73.65 107.20
N ARG A 48 5.48 73.35 108.10
CA ARG A 48 4.63 72.15 108.00
C ARG A 48 3.73 72.21 106.77
N ALA A 49 3.08 73.35 106.52
CA ALA A 49 2.25 73.57 105.33
C ALA A 49 3.07 73.42 104.05
N PHE A 50 4.28 73.99 103.99
CA PHE A 50 5.20 73.84 102.86
C PHE A 50 5.64 72.38 102.66
N ARG A 51 5.94 71.63 103.73
CA ARG A 51 6.26 70.19 103.64
C ARG A 51 5.08 69.37 103.15
N VAL A 52 3.88 69.65 103.65
CA VAL A 52 2.64 68.99 103.23
C VAL A 52 2.33 69.32 101.77
N GLU A 53 2.46 70.58 101.35
CA GLU A 53 2.26 71.01 99.97
C GLU A 53 3.26 70.35 99.03
N ARG A 54 4.55 70.31 99.42
CA ARG A 54 5.60 69.64 98.65
C ARG A 54 5.35 68.13 98.54
N GLN A 55 4.91 67.49 99.63
CA GLN A 55 4.54 66.09 99.62
C GLN A 55 3.32 65.83 98.74
N GLN A 56 2.26 66.63 98.85
CA GLN A 56 1.07 66.54 98.00
C GLN A 56 1.41 66.74 96.52
N ARG A 57 2.34 67.66 96.21
CA ARG A 57 2.84 67.88 94.85
C ARG A 57 3.62 66.67 94.34
N ALA A 58 4.54 66.13 95.13
CA ALA A 58 5.29 64.93 94.77
C ALA A 58 4.37 63.71 94.57
N ASP A 59 3.37 63.52 95.43
CA ASP A 59 2.39 62.44 95.32
C ASP A 59 1.50 62.61 94.07
N ALA A 60 1.09 63.85 93.75
CA ALA A 60 0.34 64.16 92.54
C ALA A 60 1.17 63.93 91.27
N GLU A 61 2.43 64.40 91.24
CA GLU A 61 3.36 64.16 90.12
C GLU A 61 3.65 62.66 89.94
N ALA A 62 3.82 61.91 91.04
CA ALA A 62 4.04 60.46 91.00
C ALA A 62 2.82 59.69 90.49
N ALA A 63 1.61 60.07 90.92
CA ALA A 63 0.36 59.46 90.45
C ALA A 63 0.12 59.75 88.96
N ASP A 64 0.34 60.99 88.54
CA ASP A 64 0.23 61.40 87.14
C ASP A 64 1.27 60.71 86.24
N PHE A 65 2.53 60.64 86.68
CA PHE A 65 3.55 59.83 86.00
C PHE A 65 3.13 58.37 85.90
N GLY A 66 2.63 57.76 86.98
CA GLY A 66 2.18 56.37 86.99
C GLY A 66 1.07 56.11 85.96
N ALA A 67 0.11 57.03 85.83
CA ALA A 67 -0.94 56.94 84.83
C ALA A 67 -0.40 57.08 83.39
N ARG A 68 0.45 58.08 83.14
CA ARG A 68 1.09 58.30 81.83
C ARG A 68 1.98 57.13 81.42
N PHE A 69 2.77 56.59 82.35
CA PHE A 69 3.64 55.44 82.11
C PHE A 69 2.84 54.16 81.85
N ALA A 70 1.73 53.93 82.56
CA ALA A 70 0.83 52.81 82.28
C ALA A 70 0.25 52.89 80.85
N ALA A 71 -0.19 54.07 80.42
CA ALA A 71 -0.67 54.28 79.05
C ALA A 71 0.45 54.06 78.02
N ALA A 72 1.66 54.57 78.27
CA ALA A 72 2.80 54.40 77.38
C ALA A 72 3.22 52.93 77.20
N ARG A 73 3.10 52.09 78.23
CA ARG A 73 3.35 50.63 78.08
C ARG A 73 2.35 49.98 77.12
N ALA A 74 1.06 50.30 77.23
CA ALA A 74 0.05 49.80 76.32
C ALA A 74 0.25 50.31 74.88
N GLU A 75 0.73 51.55 74.72
CA GLU A 75 1.12 52.09 73.41
C GLU A 75 2.35 51.37 72.84
N ALA A 76 3.33 51.03 73.68
CA ALA A 76 4.54 50.30 73.27
C ALA A 76 4.19 48.92 72.70
N ASP A 77 3.27 48.20 73.35
CA ASP A 77 2.79 46.90 72.88
C ASP A 77 2.13 47.03 71.49
N ARG A 78 1.26 48.04 71.31
CA ARG A 78 0.61 48.28 70.01
C ARG A 78 1.61 48.68 68.93
N ALA A 79 2.51 49.60 69.24
CA ALA A 79 3.56 50.03 68.32
C ALA A 79 4.47 48.88 67.91
N SER A 80 4.82 47.99 68.85
CA SER A 80 5.56 46.77 68.56
C SER A 80 4.79 45.84 67.62
N ILE A 81 3.52 45.55 67.89
CA ILE A 81 2.69 44.69 67.03
C ILE A 81 2.59 45.26 65.61
N ASP A 82 2.29 46.55 65.47
CA ASP A 82 2.14 47.21 64.18
C ASP A 82 3.47 47.25 63.41
N ALA A 83 4.59 47.52 64.10
CA ALA A 83 5.91 47.51 63.50
C ALA A 83 6.32 46.10 63.04
N ARG A 84 6.04 45.06 63.84
CA ARG A 84 6.30 43.66 63.47
C ARG A 84 5.49 43.23 62.25
N ALA A 85 4.24 43.68 62.13
CA ALA A 85 3.39 43.39 60.98
C ALA A 85 3.90 44.02 59.68
N ASN A 86 4.63 45.14 59.76
CA ASN A 86 5.12 45.90 58.62
C ASN A 86 6.66 45.85 58.48
N ALA A 87 7.31 44.92 59.16
CA ALA A 87 8.77 44.83 59.17
C ALA A 87 9.33 44.43 57.80
N ALA A 88 10.52 44.93 57.48
CA ALA A 88 11.28 44.49 56.31
C ALA A 88 11.58 42.97 56.38
N PRO A 89 11.82 42.30 55.24
CA PRO A 89 12.18 40.87 55.23
C PRO A 89 13.34 40.55 56.19
N GLY A 90 13.15 39.56 57.05
CA GLY A 90 14.13 39.19 58.09
C GLY A 90 14.17 40.13 59.30
N GLY A 91 13.23 41.07 59.44
CA GLY A 91 13.13 41.98 60.58
C GLY A 91 14.20 43.08 60.63
N ALA A 92 14.94 43.29 59.54
CA ALA A 92 16.13 44.15 59.54
C ALA A 92 15.84 45.58 60.02
N GLY A 93 16.54 46.00 61.08
CA GLY A 93 16.43 47.36 61.65
C GLY A 93 15.22 47.57 62.56
N HIS A 94 14.43 46.53 62.83
CA HIS A 94 13.24 46.60 63.68
C HIS A 94 13.59 46.97 65.12
N ALA A 95 14.56 46.29 65.74
CA ALA A 95 14.93 46.55 67.13
C ALA A 95 15.45 47.99 67.32
N GLN A 96 16.20 48.50 66.34
CA GLN A 96 16.69 49.89 66.35
C GLN A 96 15.54 50.90 66.24
N ALA A 97 14.55 50.63 65.39
CA ALA A 97 13.38 51.48 65.23
C ALA A 97 12.54 51.52 66.53
N MET A 98 12.34 50.37 67.17
CA MET A 98 11.59 50.27 68.42
C MET A 98 12.32 50.90 69.62
N ALA A 99 13.64 50.74 69.70
CA ALA A 99 14.45 51.42 70.72
C ALA A 99 14.38 52.95 70.58
N LYS A 100 14.45 53.45 69.35
CA LYS A 100 14.27 54.89 69.06
C LYS A 100 12.87 55.36 69.45
N TRP A 101 11.83 54.59 69.11
CA TRP A 101 10.45 54.89 69.47
C TRP A 101 10.28 55.00 70.99
N TRP A 102 10.88 54.08 71.75
CA TRP A 102 10.83 54.10 73.21
C TRP A 102 11.57 55.31 73.80
N GLU A 103 12.77 55.63 73.32
CA GLU A 103 13.54 56.79 73.79
C GLU A 103 12.80 58.12 73.53
N ASP A 104 12.16 58.26 72.37
CA ASP A 104 11.32 59.42 72.05
C ASP A 104 10.09 59.53 72.98
N ARG A 105 9.55 58.39 73.45
CA ARG A 105 8.42 58.35 74.39
C ARG A 105 8.88 58.63 75.83
N ARG A 106 10.04 58.11 76.22
CA ARG A 106 10.68 58.32 77.51
C ARG A 106 10.88 59.81 77.81
N ALA A 107 11.40 60.58 76.83
CA ALA A 107 11.59 62.02 76.99
C ALA A 107 10.28 62.76 77.34
N LYS A 108 9.16 62.37 76.71
CA LYS A 108 7.83 62.96 76.95
C LYS A 108 7.23 62.59 78.32
N LEU A 109 7.61 61.44 78.88
CA LEU A 109 7.08 60.96 80.17
C LEU A 109 7.75 61.65 81.36
N LEU A 110 8.98 62.12 81.20
CA LEU A 110 9.70 62.89 82.21
C LEU A 110 9.33 64.38 82.22
N ASP A 111 8.67 64.86 81.16
CA ASP A 111 8.25 66.26 81.05
C ASP A 111 7.22 66.63 82.13
N GLY A 112 7.36 67.83 82.67
CA GLY A 112 6.49 68.38 83.72
C GLY A 112 6.73 67.86 85.15
N ILE A 113 7.60 66.87 85.38
CA ILE A 113 7.97 66.44 86.74
C ILE A 113 8.98 67.43 87.31
N THR A 114 8.63 68.14 88.38
CA THR A 114 9.50 69.15 89.00
C THR A 114 10.24 68.63 90.23
N GLU A 115 9.72 67.60 90.90
CA GLU A 115 10.37 67.01 92.08
C GLU A 115 11.44 65.97 91.70
N ASP A 116 12.69 66.22 92.10
CA ASP A 116 13.85 65.37 91.77
C ASP A 116 13.69 63.92 92.22
N ARG A 117 13.07 63.69 93.38
CA ARG A 117 12.81 62.33 93.90
C ARG A 117 11.86 61.56 92.97
N VAL A 118 10.82 62.23 92.47
CA VAL A 118 9.86 61.63 91.55
C VAL A 118 10.53 61.38 90.20
N ARG A 119 11.31 62.34 89.70
CA ARG A 119 12.05 62.24 88.44
C ARG A 119 13.06 61.08 88.44
N ASN A 120 13.81 60.89 89.53
CA ASN A 120 14.78 59.79 89.63
C ASN A 120 14.07 58.43 89.63
N SER A 121 13.02 58.26 90.43
CA SER A 121 12.20 57.04 90.45
C SER A 121 11.56 56.75 89.09
N ALA A 122 11.02 57.78 88.42
CA ALA A 122 10.47 57.66 87.07
C ALA A 122 11.54 57.23 86.05
N THR A 123 12.75 57.78 86.15
CA THR A 123 13.87 57.44 85.25
C THR A 123 14.29 55.98 85.40
N GLU A 124 14.35 55.46 86.63
CA GLU A 124 14.64 54.04 86.90
C GLU A 124 13.57 53.12 86.30
N GLN A 125 12.29 53.42 86.51
CA GLN A 125 11.17 52.63 85.97
C GLN A 125 11.16 52.63 84.43
N LEU A 126 11.44 53.77 83.80
CA LEU A 126 11.51 53.89 82.34
C LEU A 126 12.71 53.13 81.75
N ALA A 127 13.86 53.14 82.45
CA ALA A 127 15.04 52.40 82.03
C ALA A 127 14.85 50.88 82.16
N GLU A 128 14.24 50.40 83.24
CA GLU A 128 13.94 48.98 83.43
C GLU A 128 12.97 48.45 82.37
N PHE A 129 11.92 49.21 82.04
CA PHE A 129 11.01 48.83 80.97
C PHE A 129 11.70 48.89 79.60
N GLY A 130 12.41 49.98 79.29
CA GLY A 130 13.12 50.15 78.02
C GLY A 130 14.09 49.01 77.73
N SER A 131 14.90 48.62 78.72
CA SER A 131 15.83 47.49 78.56
C SER A 131 15.13 46.17 78.24
N ARG A 132 13.98 45.88 78.87
CA ARG A 132 13.20 44.67 78.58
C ARG A 132 12.53 44.73 77.21
N PHE A 133 12.01 45.90 76.84
CA PHE A 133 11.37 46.13 75.55
C PHE A 133 12.39 45.96 74.41
N ASP A 134 13.53 46.64 74.49
CA ASP A 134 14.60 46.55 73.50
C ASP A 134 15.12 45.11 73.35
N ALA A 135 15.31 44.39 74.47
CA ALA A 135 15.73 42.99 74.44
C ALA A 135 14.69 42.08 73.77
N ALA A 136 13.39 42.29 74.03
CA ALA A 136 12.32 41.53 73.41
C ALA A 136 12.24 41.78 71.89
N GLU A 137 12.35 43.03 71.45
CA GLU A 137 12.34 43.38 70.02
C GLU A 137 13.60 42.90 69.29
N TYR A 138 14.76 42.92 69.94
CA TYR A 138 15.99 42.32 69.43
C TYR A 138 15.87 40.80 69.24
N GLN A 139 15.30 40.10 70.23
CA GLN A 139 15.05 38.65 70.12
C GLN A 139 14.10 38.33 68.97
N TRP A 140 13.06 39.14 68.78
CA TRP A 140 12.13 38.99 67.67
C TRP A 140 12.81 39.21 66.31
N GLU A 141 13.62 40.28 66.16
CA GLU A 141 14.38 40.55 64.94
C GLU A 141 15.33 39.39 64.62
N SER A 142 16.08 38.92 65.61
CA SER A 142 17.02 37.78 65.46
C SER A 142 16.30 36.51 65.02
N GLY A 143 15.17 36.16 65.65
CA GLY A 143 14.36 35.00 65.27
C GLY A 143 13.81 35.10 63.84
N THR A 144 13.34 36.29 63.44
CA THR A 144 12.82 36.55 62.09
C THR A 144 13.92 36.46 61.03
N ARG A 145 15.12 36.94 61.34
CA ARG A 145 16.31 36.83 60.47
C ARG A 145 16.68 35.37 60.22
N ILE A 146 16.76 34.57 61.28
CA ILE A 146 17.06 33.13 61.17
C ILE A 146 16.02 32.43 60.31
N LYS A 147 14.73 32.72 60.52
CA LYS A 147 13.64 32.16 59.72
C LYS A 147 13.81 32.50 58.23
N LYS A 148 14.10 33.76 57.89
CA LYS A 148 14.31 34.18 56.51
C LYS A 148 15.50 33.47 55.85
N VAL A 149 16.62 33.36 56.54
CA VAL A 149 17.81 32.64 56.04
C VAL A 149 17.49 31.17 55.78
N ALA A 150 16.76 30.53 56.68
CA ALA A 150 16.33 29.14 56.50
C ALA A 150 15.39 28.96 55.30
N GLU A 151 14.40 29.85 55.12
CA GLU A 151 13.50 29.83 53.96
C GLU A 151 14.23 30.07 52.64
N ASP A 152 15.18 31.00 52.60
CA ASP A 152 16.00 31.26 51.41
C ASP A 152 16.85 30.03 51.04
N GLN A 153 17.41 29.35 52.03
CA GLN A 153 18.16 28.13 51.81
C GLN A 153 17.29 26.98 51.31
N GLN A 154 16.06 26.85 51.81
CA GLN A 154 15.12 25.85 51.31
C GLN A 154 14.88 26.08 49.81
N ARG A 155 14.63 27.32 49.39
CA ARG A 155 14.50 27.68 47.97
C ARG A 155 15.77 27.38 47.18
N ALA A 156 16.94 27.68 47.74
CA ALA A 156 18.22 27.35 47.10
C ALA A 156 18.39 25.83 46.90
N SER A 157 17.92 25.03 47.87
CA SER A 157 17.92 23.56 47.79
C SER A 157 16.95 23.04 46.73
N ASP A 158 15.77 23.67 46.59
CA ASP A 158 14.82 23.33 45.52
C ASP A 158 15.41 23.63 44.12
N PHE A 159 16.16 24.73 43.97
CA PHE A 159 16.92 25.00 42.74
C PHE A 159 18.03 23.96 42.50
N GLY A 160 18.72 23.54 43.56
CA GLY A 160 19.70 22.46 43.51
C GLY A 160 19.08 21.14 43.04
N ALA A 161 17.89 20.79 43.54
CA ALA A 161 17.17 19.59 43.10
C ALA A 161 16.80 19.63 41.63
N ASN A 162 16.39 20.80 41.10
CA ASN A 162 16.15 20.96 39.67
C ASN A 162 17.44 20.80 38.85
N ARG A 163 18.58 21.32 39.31
CA ARG A 163 19.88 21.10 38.66
C ARG A 163 20.25 19.61 38.69
N ALA A 164 20.09 18.94 39.83
CA ALA A 164 20.38 17.52 39.98
C ALA A 164 19.47 16.64 39.11
N ARG A 165 18.21 17.02 38.88
CA ARG A 165 17.32 16.34 37.93
C ARG A 165 17.85 16.38 36.49
N LEU A 166 18.47 17.50 36.11
CA LEU A 166 18.99 17.70 34.76
C LEU A 166 20.42 17.12 34.59
N ALA A 167 21.18 17.03 35.68
CA ALA A 167 22.51 16.45 35.68
C ALA A 167 22.43 14.93 35.87
N HIS A 168 22.46 14.19 34.77
CA HIS A 168 22.21 12.74 34.77
C HIS A 168 23.41 11.88 35.24
N ASP A 169 24.49 12.49 35.76
CA ASP A 169 25.68 11.78 36.20
C ASP A 169 25.92 11.87 37.73
N PRO A 170 26.50 10.83 38.36
CA PRO A 170 26.72 10.81 39.80
C PRO A 170 27.68 11.89 40.32
N LYS A 171 28.57 12.42 39.48
CA LYS A 171 29.58 13.40 39.90
C LYS A 171 28.92 14.75 40.14
N SER A 172 28.11 15.22 39.19
CA SER A 172 27.36 16.48 39.35
C SER A 172 26.35 16.41 40.49
N TYR A 173 25.73 15.26 40.74
CA TYR A 173 24.92 15.04 41.95
C TYR A 173 25.74 15.22 43.24
N GLY A 174 26.91 14.59 43.34
CA GLY A 174 27.79 14.71 44.50
C GLY A 174 28.31 16.14 44.71
N GLU A 175 28.63 16.85 43.63
CA GLU A 175 29.03 18.26 43.68
C GLU A 175 27.90 19.15 44.22
N GLU A 176 26.67 18.96 43.76
CA GLU A 176 25.51 19.74 44.21
C GLU A 176 25.24 19.55 45.70
N LEU A 177 25.28 18.29 46.19
CA LEU A 177 25.17 17.99 47.62
C LEU A 177 26.27 18.66 48.44
N SER A 178 27.53 18.57 47.98
CA SER A 178 28.66 19.15 48.70
C SER A 178 28.55 20.67 48.77
N LEU A 179 28.19 21.33 47.67
CA LEU A 179 28.05 22.79 47.61
C LEU A 179 26.93 23.28 48.52
N GLY A 180 25.78 22.60 48.52
CA GLY A 180 24.67 22.97 49.40
C GLY A 180 24.99 22.78 50.88
N ARG A 181 25.65 21.68 51.26
CA ARG A 181 26.11 21.46 52.64
C ARG A 181 27.09 22.55 53.09
N GLN A 182 28.10 22.87 52.28
CA GLN A 182 29.05 23.95 52.57
C GLN A 182 28.35 25.31 52.73
N ALA A 183 27.36 25.60 51.90
CA ALA A 183 26.57 26.82 52.01
C ALA A 183 25.77 26.89 53.33
N ILE A 184 25.21 25.77 53.78
CA ILE A 184 24.47 25.67 55.06
C ILE A 184 25.41 25.80 56.25
N GLU A 185 26.57 25.14 56.21
CA GLU A 185 27.59 25.20 57.27
C GLU A 185 28.18 26.61 57.42
N ALA A 186 28.33 27.35 56.31
CA ALA A 186 28.82 28.72 56.31
C ALA A 186 27.82 29.75 56.88
N MET A 187 26.58 29.36 57.20
CA MET A 187 25.57 30.28 57.75
C MET A 187 25.93 30.76 59.15
N THR A 188 26.10 32.08 59.27
CA THR A 188 26.36 32.77 60.53
C THR A 188 25.04 33.09 61.25
N GLY A 189 25.04 32.96 62.59
CA GLY A 189 23.87 33.28 63.43
C GLY A 189 22.73 32.25 63.41
N VAL A 190 22.83 31.17 62.64
CA VAL A 190 21.85 30.07 62.61
C VAL A 190 22.22 29.01 63.67
N PRO A 191 21.28 28.60 64.55
CA PRO A 191 21.50 27.52 65.52
C PRO A 191 21.88 26.19 64.86
N ALA A 192 22.64 25.35 65.58
CA ALA A 192 23.15 24.09 65.03
C ALA A 192 22.04 23.09 64.66
N ASP A 193 20.97 23.02 65.45
CA ASP A 193 19.81 22.17 65.20
C ASP A 193 19.03 22.59 63.94
N VAL A 194 18.96 23.91 63.67
CA VAL A 194 18.36 24.45 62.45
C VAL A 194 19.23 24.11 61.23
N ARG A 195 20.57 24.23 61.35
CA ARG A 195 21.49 23.82 60.28
C ARG A 195 21.38 22.34 59.95
N GLU A 196 21.33 21.46 60.96
CA GLU A 196 21.17 20.02 60.76
C GLU A 196 19.86 19.70 60.01
N LYS A 197 18.76 20.35 60.38
CA LYS A 197 17.47 20.23 59.66
C LYS A 197 17.57 20.71 58.21
N LEU A 198 18.28 21.81 57.95
CA LEU A 198 18.51 22.31 56.60
C LEU A 198 19.38 21.37 55.77
N VAL A 199 20.42 20.76 56.36
CA VAL A 199 21.26 19.75 55.68
C VAL A 199 20.41 18.55 55.28
N ARG A 200 19.62 17.99 56.22
CA ARG A 200 18.74 16.85 55.91
C ARG A 200 17.72 17.20 54.82
N TYR A 201 17.10 18.39 54.89
CA TYR A 201 16.17 18.86 53.85
C TYR A 201 16.87 18.96 52.49
N HIS A 202 18.06 19.56 52.46
CA HIS A 202 18.83 19.72 51.23
C HIS A 202 19.18 18.37 50.61
N ASP A 203 19.75 17.45 51.40
CA ASP A 203 20.16 16.13 50.93
C ASP A 203 18.98 15.34 50.35
N GLN A 204 17.84 15.35 51.04
CA GLN A 204 16.63 14.67 50.59
C GLN A 204 16.09 15.26 49.28
N THR A 205 15.95 16.59 49.23
CA THR A 205 15.38 17.30 48.08
C THR A 205 16.25 17.14 46.84
N VAL A 206 17.57 17.30 46.97
CA VAL A 206 18.51 17.11 45.85
C VAL A 206 18.56 15.66 45.38
N THR A 207 18.55 14.70 46.31
CA THR A 207 18.57 13.27 45.97
C THR A 207 17.29 12.83 45.25
N ILE A 208 16.12 13.32 45.67
CA ILE A 208 14.86 13.08 44.95
C ILE A 208 14.90 13.72 43.55
N GLY A 209 15.46 14.93 43.44
CA GLY A 209 15.70 15.58 42.15
C GLY A 209 16.50 14.70 41.20
N TYR A 210 17.65 14.20 41.67
CA TYR A 210 18.52 13.29 40.92
C TYR A 210 17.81 11.99 40.51
N LEU A 211 17.11 11.33 41.43
CA LEU A 211 16.35 10.11 41.15
C LEU A 211 15.25 10.33 40.12
N ASN A 212 14.55 11.47 40.15
CA ASN A 212 13.59 11.83 39.12
C ASN A 212 14.25 12.02 37.75
N GLY A 213 15.46 12.61 37.72
CA GLY A 213 16.24 12.76 36.49
C GLY A 213 16.69 11.42 35.89
N LEU A 214 17.09 10.49 36.75
CA LEU A 214 17.38 9.12 36.35
C LEU A 214 16.10 8.38 35.92
N ASN A 215 14.97 8.59 36.59
CA ASN A 215 13.70 8.01 36.17
C ASN A 215 13.30 8.45 34.76
N ASP A 216 13.51 9.73 34.43
CA ASP A 216 13.18 10.31 33.12
C ASP A 216 14.07 9.74 31.98
N THR A 217 15.32 9.38 32.28
CA THR A 217 16.34 9.04 31.25
C THR A 217 16.79 7.58 31.24
N ASN A 218 16.87 6.96 32.41
CA ASN A 218 17.31 5.59 32.64
C ASN A 218 16.58 4.99 33.87
N PRO A 219 15.27 4.68 33.75
CA PRO A 219 14.47 4.22 34.89
C PRO A 219 14.96 2.86 35.44
N ALA A 220 15.55 1.99 34.60
CA ALA A 220 16.17 0.76 35.06
C ALA A 220 17.41 1.02 35.95
N GLY A 221 18.23 2.01 35.59
CA GLY A 221 19.33 2.48 36.42
C GLY A 221 18.87 3.08 37.74
N ALA A 222 17.76 3.83 37.73
CA ALA A 222 17.15 4.36 38.95
C ALA A 222 16.72 3.23 39.91
N VAL A 223 16.03 2.19 39.41
CA VAL A 223 15.68 1.01 40.21
C VAL A 223 16.93 0.34 40.79
N ALA A 224 17.95 0.11 39.98
CA ALA A 224 19.18 -0.54 40.43
C ALA A 224 19.90 0.24 41.55
N MET A 225 19.92 1.57 41.47
CA MET A 225 20.51 2.42 42.51
C MET A 225 19.66 2.45 43.80
N LEU A 226 18.34 2.42 43.67
CA LEU A 226 17.45 2.30 44.84
C LEU A 226 17.59 0.95 45.53
N ASP A 227 17.76 -0.12 44.75
CA ASP A 227 17.94 -1.49 45.24
C ASP A 227 19.33 -1.72 45.86
N SER A 228 20.34 -0.94 45.46
CA SER A 228 21.69 -1.03 46.04
C SER A 228 21.79 -0.40 47.43
N GLY A 229 20.75 0.30 47.90
CA GLY A 229 20.71 0.90 49.24
C GLY A 229 21.56 2.17 49.41
N VAL A 230 22.10 2.73 48.32
CA VAL A 230 23.00 3.91 48.35
C VAL A 230 22.36 5.14 49.01
N PHE A 231 21.03 5.25 48.96
CA PHE A 231 20.28 6.39 49.51
C PHE A 231 19.65 6.13 50.88
N GLY A 232 19.92 4.98 51.51
CA GLY A 232 19.28 4.57 52.77
C GLY A 232 19.54 5.51 53.95
N ASP A 233 20.69 6.21 53.95
CA ASP A 233 21.05 7.18 54.99
C ASP A 233 20.46 8.58 54.74
N ILE A 234 19.92 8.83 53.55
CA ILE A 234 19.42 10.15 53.12
C ILE A 234 17.90 10.17 53.05
N LEU A 235 17.31 9.18 52.39
CA LEU A 235 15.88 9.10 52.12
C LEU A 235 15.17 8.19 53.12
N SER A 236 13.91 8.50 53.39
CA SER A 236 13.06 7.59 54.18
C SER A 236 12.68 6.33 53.37
N PRO A 237 12.33 5.22 54.03
CA PRO A 237 11.85 4.02 53.35
C PRO A 237 10.68 4.29 52.40
N GLU A 238 9.74 5.15 52.80
CA GLU A 238 8.58 5.51 51.98
C GLU A 238 8.99 6.29 50.71
N GLN A 239 9.96 7.20 50.83
CA GLN A 239 10.50 7.95 49.69
C GLN A 239 11.20 7.02 48.69
N ILE A 240 11.97 6.04 49.19
CA ILE A 240 12.64 5.02 48.37
C ILE A 240 11.61 4.18 47.62
N GLU A 241 10.57 3.69 48.31
CA GLU A 241 9.52 2.88 47.69
C GLU A 241 8.73 3.67 46.64
N GLN A 242 8.39 4.93 46.92
CA GLN A 242 7.70 5.80 45.97
C GLN A 242 8.54 6.04 44.71
N ALA A 243 9.83 6.35 44.86
CA ALA A 243 10.74 6.52 43.74
C ALA A 243 10.90 5.22 42.93
N ARG A 244 11.00 4.07 43.61
CA ARG A 244 11.09 2.75 42.98
C ARG A 244 9.84 2.44 42.14
N ASN A 245 8.65 2.67 42.71
CA ASN A 245 7.39 2.44 42.01
C ASN A 245 7.25 3.34 40.78
N GLY A 246 7.65 4.62 40.88
CA GLY A 246 7.71 5.53 39.74
C GLY A 246 8.61 5.01 38.62
N ALA A 247 9.81 4.53 38.97
CA ALA A 247 10.75 3.96 38.01
C ALA A 247 10.27 2.67 37.36
N GLN A 248 9.64 1.77 38.12
CA GLN A 248 9.06 0.55 37.54
C GLN A 248 7.92 0.83 36.55
N VAL A 249 7.13 1.89 36.77
CA VAL A 249 6.08 2.29 35.83
C VAL A 249 6.68 2.73 34.50
N GLU A 250 7.73 3.54 34.51
CA GLU A 250 8.39 3.99 33.27
C GLU A 250 9.11 2.83 32.55
N VAL A 251 9.71 1.88 33.27
CA VAL A 251 10.25 0.63 32.66
C VAL A 251 9.14 -0.12 31.91
N ARG A 252 8.01 -0.39 32.57
CA ARG A 252 6.87 -1.09 31.94
C ARG A 252 6.31 -0.31 30.76
N ARG A 253 6.30 1.02 30.82
CA ARG A 253 5.86 1.89 29.73
C ARG A 253 6.76 1.77 28.51
N ALA A 254 8.09 1.77 28.70
CA ALA A 254 9.05 1.58 27.63
C ALA A 254 8.96 0.19 26.98
N GLU A 255 8.77 -0.86 27.79
CA GLU A 255 8.54 -2.23 27.31
C GLU A 255 7.25 -2.31 26.49
N ALA A 256 6.14 -1.74 26.99
CA ALA A 256 4.86 -1.73 26.29
C ALA A 256 4.94 -0.96 24.96
N ALA A 257 5.64 0.18 24.93
CA ALA A 257 5.86 0.94 23.70
C ALA A 257 6.67 0.15 22.65
N THR A 258 7.66 -0.63 23.10
CA THR A 258 8.46 -1.51 22.24
C THR A 258 7.60 -2.65 21.69
N GLN A 259 6.84 -3.33 22.54
CA GLN A 259 5.92 -4.39 22.13
C GLN A 259 4.86 -3.89 21.14
N ALA A 260 4.33 -2.68 21.34
CA ALA A 260 3.38 -2.07 20.42
C ALA A 260 4.01 -1.79 19.04
N ARG A 261 5.24 -1.27 18.98
CA ARG A 261 5.96 -1.07 17.71
C ARG A 261 6.20 -2.39 16.98
N ASP A 262 6.62 -3.43 17.69
CA ASP A 262 6.83 -4.75 17.12
C ASP A 262 5.52 -5.37 16.60
N ALA A 263 4.42 -5.16 17.32
CA ALA A 263 3.09 -5.62 16.90
C ALA A 263 2.62 -4.90 15.62
N VAL A 264 2.83 -3.58 15.52
CA VAL A 264 2.51 -2.80 14.31
C VAL A 264 3.36 -3.25 13.12
N ALA A 265 4.67 -3.43 13.30
CA ALA A 265 5.56 -3.93 12.25
C ALA A 265 5.16 -5.33 11.76
N LYS A 266 4.82 -6.24 12.68
CA LYS A 266 4.26 -7.56 12.34
C LYS A 266 2.92 -7.45 11.61
N GLY A 267 2.06 -6.51 11.99
CA GLY A 267 0.79 -6.23 11.32
C GLY A 267 0.97 -5.80 9.87
N GLN A 268 1.82 -4.80 9.63
CA GLN A 268 2.15 -4.31 8.28
C GLN A 268 2.78 -5.40 7.40
N ALA A 269 3.65 -6.23 7.99
CA ALA A 269 4.25 -7.35 7.28
C ALA A 269 3.20 -8.40 6.86
N ARG A 270 2.25 -8.72 7.74
CA ARG A 270 1.14 -9.63 7.43
C ARG A 270 0.20 -9.07 6.35
N GLU A 271 -0.09 -7.77 6.42
CA GLU A 271 -0.92 -7.09 5.41
C GLU A 271 -0.25 -7.10 4.04
N THR A 272 1.07 -6.85 3.98
CA THR A 272 1.86 -6.94 2.76
C THR A 272 1.80 -8.34 2.14
N LEU A 273 1.93 -9.39 2.96
CA LEU A 273 1.79 -10.78 2.48
C LEU A 273 0.38 -11.11 2.01
N ALA A 274 -0.65 -10.60 2.69
CA ALA A 274 -2.04 -10.80 2.30
C ALA A 274 -2.34 -10.12 0.96
N LEU A 275 -1.85 -8.90 0.74
CA LEU A 275 -1.97 -8.19 -0.53
C LEU A 275 -1.25 -8.93 -1.66
N LEU A 276 -0.03 -9.41 -1.42
CA LEU A 276 0.74 -10.17 -2.39
C LEU A 276 -0.01 -11.45 -2.82
N LYS A 277 -0.58 -12.19 -1.85
CA LYS A 277 -1.42 -13.37 -2.11
C LYS A 277 -2.69 -13.01 -2.89
N ALA A 278 -3.37 -11.93 -2.53
CA ALA A 278 -4.58 -11.49 -3.22
C ALA A 278 -4.31 -11.11 -4.69
N ARG A 279 -3.18 -10.47 -4.99
CA ARG A 279 -2.76 -10.14 -6.37
C ARG A 279 -2.49 -11.40 -7.19
N LEU A 280 -1.84 -12.39 -6.59
CA LEU A 280 -1.61 -13.71 -7.22
C LEU A 280 -2.93 -14.43 -7.50
N ASP A 281 -3.85 -14.45 -6.54
CA ASP A 281 -5.18 -15.06 -6.70
C ASP A 281 -6.03 -14.34 -7.76
N ALA A 282 -5.86 -13.02 -7.90
CA ALA A 282 -6.49 -12.23 -8.96
C ALA A 282 -5.86 -12.44 -10.35
N GLY A 283 -4.75 -13.20 -10.44
CA GLY A 283 -4.03 -13.46 -11.68
C GLY A 283 -3.19 -12.28 -12.17
N GLU A 284 -2.86 -11.32 -11.30
CA GLU A 284 -1.95 -10.23 -11.64
C GLU A 284 -0.51 -10.75 -11.79
N GLU A 285 0.23 -10.14 -12.71
CA GLU A 285 1.65 -10.41 -12.84
C GLU A 285 2.41 -9.74 -11.68
N VAL A 286 2.97 -10.55 -10.79
CA VAL A 286 3.79 -10.09 -9.66
C VAL A 286 5.28 -10.22 -10.02
N PRO A 287 6.08 -9.15 -9.90
CA PRO A 287 7.51 -9.19 -10.16
C PRO A 287 8.26 -10.21 -9.31
N ASP A 288 9.29 -10.85 -9.88
CA ASP A 288 10.11 -11.86 -9.21
C ASP A 288 10.71 -11.37 -7.88
N GLY A 289 11.14 -10.09 -7.85
CA GLY A 289 11.70 -9.46 -6.65
C GLY A 289 10.70 -9.34 -5.51
N GLU A 290 9.42 -9.08 -5.81
CA GLU A 290 8.35 -9.02 -4.81
C GLU A 290 8.03 -10.39 -4.23
N LEU A 291 8.06 -11.45 -5.05
CA LEU A 291 7.86 -12.83 -4.58
C LEU A 291 9.01 -13.30 -3.67
N VAL A 292 10.26 -12.93 -3.98
CA VAL A 292 11.43 -13.21 -3.13
C VAL A 292 11.34 -12.45 -1.81
N ALA A 293 11.04 -11.15 -1.86
CA ALA A 293 10.87 -10.33 -0.67
C ALA A 293 9.72 -10.86 0.22
N GLY A 294 8.59 -11.23 -0.39
CA GLY A 294 7.46 -11.85 0.29
C GLY A 294 7.81 -13.19 0.95
N ALA A 295 8.52 -14.08 0.25
CA ALA A 295 8.95 -15.35 0.84
C ALA A 295 9.91 -15.16 2.03
N GLY A 296 10.84 -14.20 1.93
CA GLY A 296 11.71 -13.80 3.04
C GLY A 296 10.92 -13.25 4.23
N LEU A 297 9.93 -12.39 3.97
CA LEU A 297 9.06 -11.82 4.99
C LEU A 297 8.19 -12.87 5.68
N ALA A 298 7.63 -13.82 4.91
CA ALA A 298 6.86 -14.94 5.45
C ALA A 298 7.72 -15.83 6.34
N THR A 299 8.97 -16.11 5.94
CA THR A 299 9.93 -16.86 6.75
C THR A 299 10.26 -16.13 8.05
N ALA A 300 10.51 -14.81 7.99
CA ALA A 300 10.78 -13.99 9.17
C ALA A 300 9.59 -13.93 10.15
N LEU A 301 8.36 -14.10 9.66
CA LEU A 301 7.15 -14.19 10.47
C LEU A 301 6.81 -15.62 10.95
N GLY A 302 7.59 -16.63 10.56
CA GLY A 302 7.34 -18.04 10.88
C GLY A 302 6.24 -18.70 10.01
N ASP A 303 5.78 -18.06 8.93
CA ASP A 303 4.83 -18.62 7.96
C ASP A 303 5.57 -19.46 6.90
N ALA A 304 6.04 -20.64 7.29
CA ALA A 304 6.73 -21.57 6.39
C ALA A 304 5.86 -22.02 5.20
N SER A 305 4.55 -22.14 5.41
CA SER A 305 3.59 -22.52 4.36
C SER A 305 3.45 -21.42 3.31
N GLY A 306 3.29 -20.17 3.74
CA GLY A 306 3.24 -19.01 2.84
C GLY A 306 4.54 -18.79 2.07
N ALA A 307 5.69 -18.96 2.73
CA ALA A 307 6.99 -18.89 2.06
C ALA A 307 7.13 -19.93 0.94
N TYR A 308 6.71 -21.17 1.20
CA TYR A 308 6.69 -22.25 0.21
C TYR A 308 5.73 -21.93 -0.96
N GLN A 309 4.52 -21.46 -0.67
CA GLN A 309 3.55 -21.07 -1.71
C GLN A 309 4.11 -19.99 -2.64
N LEU A 310 4.70 -18.93 -2.08
CA LEU A 310 5.31 -17.86 -2.88
C LEU A 310 6.49 -18.35 -3.73
N ALA A 311 7.27 -19.31 -3.25
CA ALA A 311 8.32 -19.95 -4.03
C ALA A 311 7.78 -20.78 -5.20
N VAL A 312 6.65 -21.48 -5.01
CA VAL A 312 5.95 -22.20 -6.07
C VAL A 312 5.39 -21.23 -7.12
N GLU A 313 4.74 -20.14 -6.71
CA GLU A 313 4.22 -19.13 -7.64
C GLU A 313 5.34 -18.44 -8.43
N ARG A 314 6.49 -18.22 -7.81
CA ARG A 314 7.69 -17.75 -8.49
C ARG A 314 8.11 -18.69 -9.62
N GLN A 315 8.14 -20.00 -9.36
CA GLN A 315 8.47 -20.99 -10.38
C GLN A 315 7.45 -20.97 -11.52
N ARG A 316 6.14 -20.88 -11.22
CA ARG A 316 5.08 -20.79 -12.24
C ARG A 316 5.22 -19.54 -13.11
N ALA A 317 5.48 -18.39 -12.49
CA ALA A 317 5.72 -17.14 -13.22
C ALA A 317 6.98 -17.21 -14.10
N GLY A 318 8.03 -17.90 -13.65
CA GLY A 318 9.21 -18.21 -14.46
C GLY A 318 8.88 -19.04 -15.69
N VAL A 319 8.12 -20.13 -15.50
CA VAL A 319 7.66 -21.00 -16.60
C VAL A 319 6.80 -20.20 -17.60
N ASN A 320 5.87 -19.37 -17.13
CA ASN A 320 5.01 -18.57 -18.02
C ASN A 320 5.80 -17.60 -18.90
N ARG A 321 6.88 -17.01 -18.39
CA ARG A 321 7.77 -16.12 -19.16
C ARG A 321 8.63 -16.90 -20.15
N GLU A 322 9.25 -18.00 -19.72
CA GLU A 322 10.09 -18.83 -20.57
C GLU A 322 9.31 -19.43 -21.75
N THR A 323 8.08 -19.85 -21.50
CA THR A 323 7.25 -20.57 -22.49
C THR A 323 6.46 -19.65 -23.43
N GLN A 324 6.57 -18.32 -23.31
CA GLN A 324 5.83 -17.38 -24.17
C GLN A 324 6.14 -17.56 -25.66
N ALA A 325 7.38 -17.91 -26.00
CA ALA A 325 7.83 -18.10 -27.37
C ALA A 325 7.75 -19.56 -27.85
N TRP A 326 7.23 -20.49 -27.04
CA TRP A 326 7.22 -21.91 -27.38
C TRP A 326 6.19 -22.24 -28.46
N THR A 327 6.54 -23.21 -29.29
CA THR A 327 5.62 -23.85 -30.24
C THR A 327 4.88 -25.02 -29.57
N PRO A 328 3.78 -25.52 -30.16
CA PRO A 328 3.12 -26.74 -29.67
C PRO A 328 4.08 -27.93 -29.53
N ALA A 329 5.00 -28.09 -30.48
CA ALA A 329 6.03 -29.14 -30.44
C ALA A 329 7.00 -28.96 -29.25
N ASP A 330 7.31 -27.74 -28.84
CA ASP A 330 8.16 -27.48 -27.68
C ASP A 330 7.45 -27.84 -26.37
N PHE A 331 6.16 -27.51 -26.25
CA PHE A 331 5.33 -27.95 -25.12
C PHE A 331 5.27 -29.49 -25.04
N GLU A 332 5.03 -30.18 -26.16
CA GLU A 332 5.00 -31.65 -26.20
C GLU A 332 6.36 -32.26 -25.82
N ARG A 333 7.46 -31.72 -26.36
CA ARG A 333 8.83 -32.19 -26.09
C ARG A 333 9.19 -32.04 -24.62
N GLU A 334 8.91 -30.88 -24.02
CA GLU A 334 9.22 -30.64 -22.61
C GLU A 334 8.31 -31.49 -21.71
N THR A 335 7.02 -31.61 -22.03
CA THR A 335 6.10 -32.49 -21.30
C THR A 335 6.56 -33.94 -21.34
N ALA A 336 6.99 -34.43 -22.52
CA ALA A 336 7.54 -35.76 -22.68
C ALA A 336 8.86 -35.95 -21.91
N ARG A 337 9.75 -34.95 -21.93
CA ARG A 337 10.99 -34.95 -21.15
C ARG A 337 10.70 -35.06 -19.65
N LEU A 338 9.82 -34.21 -19.12
CA LEU A 338 9.45 -34.17 -17.70
C LEU A 338 8.75 -35.47 -17.27
N ARG A 339 7.81 -35.98 -18.07
CA ARG A 339 7.14 -37.27 -17.79
C ARG A 339 8.12 -38.45 -17.85
N GLY A 340 9.08 -38.41 -18.79
CA GLY A 340 10.12 -39.44 -18.94
C GLY A 340 11.08 -39.55 -17.75
N LEU A 341 11.17 -38.52 -16.89
CA LEU A 341 11.94 -38.58 -15.65
C LEU A 341 11.28 -39.48 -14.57
N GLY A 342 9.97 -39.77 -14.68
CA GLY A 342 9.27 -40.65 -13.73
C GLY A 342 9.46 -40.23 -12.27
N ASP A 343 9.90 -41.15 -11.43
CA ASP A 343 10.17 -40.96 -9.99
C ASP A 343 11.44 -40.14 -9.71
N ARG A 344 12.25 -39.82 -10.73
CA ARG A 344 13.45 -38.98 -10.60
C ARG A 344 13.15 -37.48 -10.70
N ARG A 345 11.89 -37.08 -10.82
CA ARG A 345 11.49 -35.67 -10.84
C ARG A 345 11.73 -35.01 -9.49
N SER A 346 12.30 -33.81 -9.53
CA SER A 346 12.35 -32.94 -8.36
C SER A 346 10.99 -32.27 -8.12
N PRO A 347 10.72 -31.76 -6.91
CA PRO A 347 9.51 -30.95 -6.65
C PRO A 347 9.35 -29.76 -7.61
N ALA A 348 10.47 -29.16 -8.05
CA ALA A 348 10.45 -28.08 -9.03
C ALA A 348 10.03 -28.57 -10.43
N ASP A 349 10.44 -29.80 -10.81
CA ASP A 349 10.00 -30.42 -12.07
C ASP A 349 8.50 -30.71 -12.06
N ASP A 350 7.92 -31.09 -10.91
CA ASP A 350 6.49 -31.32 -10.78
C ASP A 350 5.67 -30.03 -10.88
N VAL A 351 6.13 -28.93 -10.26
CA VAL A 351 5.52 -27.60 -10.41
C VAL A 351 5.59 -27.16 -11.87
N ARG A 352 6.75 -27.33 -12.51
CA ARG A 352 6.95 -26.99 -13.92
C ARG A 352 6.03 -27.80 -14.84
N LEU A 353 5.97 -29.12 -14.67
CA LEU A 353 5.11 -29.99 -15.45
C LEU A 353 3.64 -29.58 -15.31
N LYS A 354 3.15 -29.40 -14.08
CA LYS A 354 1.76 -29.01 -13.83
C LYS A 354 1.44 -27.64 -14.46
N GLN A 355 2.37 -26.70 -14.40
CA GLN A 355 2.18 -25.39 -15.02
C GLN A 355 2.14 -25.49 -16.55
N ILE A 356 3.06 -26.25 -17.15
CA ILE A 356 3.10 -26.52 -18.59
C ILE A 356 1.78 -27.16 -19.05
N GLU A 357 1.31 -28.19 -18.35
CA GLU A 357 0.04 -28.86 -18.67
C GLU A 357 -1.17 -27.91 -18.56
N ALA A 358 -1.13 -26.94 -17.64
CA ALA A 358 -2.18 -25.95 -17.48
C ALA A 358 -2.20 -24.90 -18.61
N ILE A 359 -1.02 -24.42 -19.06
CA ILE A 359 -0.95 -23.34 -20.06
C ILE A 359 -0.90 -23.84 -21.51
N ALA A 360 -0.37 -25.04 -21.75
CA ALA A 360 -0.14 -25.58 -23.09
C ALA A 360 -1.40 -25.60 -23.97
N PRO A 361 -2.60 -26.02 -23.52
CA PRO A 361 -3.79 -26.05 -24.36
C PRO A 361 -4.19 -24.65 -24.86
N LYS A 362 -4.15 -23.65 -23.98
CA LYS A 362 -4.49 -22.26 -24.33
C LYS A 362 -3.46 -21.67 -25.29
N ARG A 363 -2.17 -21.83 -24.99
CA ARG A 363 -1.06 -21.32 -25.82
C ARG A 363 -1.02 -21.99 -27.19
N THR A 364 -1.26 -23.29 -27.25
CA THR A 364 -1.38 -24.04 -28.51
C THR A 364 -2.59 -23.57 -29.31
N GLY A 365 -3.73 -23.30 -28.65
CA GLY A 365 -4.90 -22.71 -29.29
C GLY A 365 -4.63 -21.31 -29.87
N GLU A 366 -3.95 -20.44 -29.10
CA GLU A 366 -3.55 -19.10 -29.55
C GLU A 366 -2.60 -19.17 -30.75
N PHE A 367 -1.60 -20.06 -30.68
CA PHE A 367 -0.66 -20.30 -31.76
C PHE A 367 -1.36 -20.81 -33.02
N ASN A 368 -2.21 -21.82 -32.91
CA ASN A 368 -2.93 -22.40 -34.04
C ASN A 368 -3.92 -21.43 -34.69
N ALA A 369 -4.51 -20.53 -33.90
CA ALA A 369 -5.43 -19.51 -34.40
C ALA A 369 -4.71 -18.43 -35.21
N ASP A 370 -3.51 -18.03 -34.79
CA ASP A 370 -2.70 -17.02 -35.50
C ASP A 370 -1.19 -17.28 -35.33
N PRO A 371 -0.61 -18.18 -36.15
CA PRO A 371 0.82 -18.44 -36.14
C PRO A 371 1.64 -17.20 -36.52
N GLY A 372 1.05 -16.26 -37.27
CA GLY A 372 1.71 -15.02 -37.69
C GLY A 372 1.91 -14.05 -36.52
N LYS A 373 0.94 -13.97 -35.60
CA LYS A 373 1.09 -13.19 -34.36
C LYS A 373 2.18 -13.75 -33.46
N TRP A 374 2.28 -15.08 -33.35
CA TRP A 374 3.41 -15.71 -32.65
C TRP A 374 4.74 -15.38 -33.32
N ALA A 375 4.83 -15.54 -34.65
CA ALA A 375 6.06 -15.31 -35.41
C ALA A 375 6.53 -13.85 -35.28
N ALA A 376 5.59 -12.89 -35.27
CA ALA A 376 5.88 -11.49 -34.98
C ALA A 376 6.48 -11.30 -33.57
N GLY A 377 5.92 -11.95 -32.55
CA GLY A 377 6.47 -11.97 -31.19
C GLY A 377 7.85 -12.63 -31.11
N ALA A 378 8.13 -13.60 -31.97
CA ALA A 378 9.43 -14.26 -32.11
C ALA A 378 10.43 -13.48 -33.00
N GLY A 379 10.10 -12.26 -33.43
CA GLY A 379 10.99 -11.41 -34.23
C GLY A 379 10.99 -11.68 -35.74
N ALA A 380 10.08 -12.53 -36.23
CA ALA A 380 9.88 -12.83 -37.64
C ALA A 380 8.45 -12.42 -38.09
N PRO A 381 8.09 -11.12 -38.01
CA PRO A 381 6.75 -10.66 -38.39
C PRO A 381 6.45 -10.93 -39.86
N PRO A 382 5.17 -11.15 -40.19
CA PRO A 382 4.80 -11.43 -41.57
C PRO A 382 5.03 -10.16 -42.43
N PRO A 383 5.73 -10.26 -43.58
CA PRO A 383 6.10 -9.10 -44.40
C PRO A 383 4.86 -8.43 -45.02
N SER A 384 4.83 -7.11 -45.15
CA SER A 384 3.64 -6.39 -45.66
C SER A 384 3.18 -6.89 -47.04
N LEU A 385 1.90 -6.74 -47.35
CA LEU A 385 1.37 -7.09 -48.67
C LEU A 385 1.99 -6.27 -49.81
N GLU A 386 2.54 -5.08 -49.51
CA GLU A 386 3.30 -4.25 -50.47
C GLU A 386 4.59 -4.92 -50.94
N ALA A 387 5.22 -5.77 -50.10
CA ALA A 387 6.37 -6.57 -50.48
C ALA A 387 6.00 -7.69 -51.49
N GLY A 388 4.71 -7.87 -51.76
CA GLY A 388 4.16 -8.79 -52.74
C GLY A 388 3.82 -10.17 -52.17
N PRO A 389 2.88 -10.90 -52.82
CA PRO A 389 2.46 -12.23 -52.40
C PRO A 389 3.61 -13.24 -52.23
N GLN A 390 4.66 -13.13 -53.05
CA GLN A 390 5.80 -14.07 -53.03
C GLN A 390 6.61 -13.97 -51.73
N ALA A 391 6.82 -12.76 -51.21
CA ALA A 391 7.53 -12.53 -49.95
C ALA A 391 6.75 -13.12 -48.76
N ARG A 392 5.42 -13.05 -48.81
CA ARG A 392 4.55 -13.63 -47.79
C ARG A 392 4.52 -15.17 -47.86
N THR A 393 4.48 -15.72 -49.07
CA THR A 393 4.60 -17.17 -49.27
C THR A 393 5.94 -17.72 -48.75
N SER A 394 7.06 -17.05 -49.05
CA SER A 394 8.38 -17.53 -48.61
C SER A 394 8.51 -17.45 -47.09
N TRP A 395 8.05 -16.37 -46.48
CA TRP A 395 7.95 -16.24 -45.03
C TRP A 395 7.12 -17.37 -44.42
N ALA A 396 5.91 -17.60 -44.92
CA ALA A 396 5.02 -18.59 -44.34
C ALA A 396 5.59 -20.02 -44.43
N ARG A 397 6.26 -20.36 -45.54
CA ARG A 397 6.97 -21.66 -45.67
C ARG A 397 8.18 -21.77 -44.75
N ALA A 398 8.88 -20.67 -44.49
CA ALA A 398 9.97 -20.65 -43.52
C ALA A 398 9.45 -20.91 -42.10
N ILE A 399 8.32 -20.32 -41.74
CA ILE A 399 7.65 -20.60 -40.46
C ILE A 399 7.16 -22.06 -40.41
N GLU A 400 6.48 -22.56 -41.45
CA GLU A 400 6.05 -23.99 -41.54
C GLU A 400 7.24 -24.94 -41.32
N GLY A 401 8.39 -24.66 -41.94
CA GLY A 401 9.61 -25.44 -41.76
C GLY A 401 10.24 -25.30 -40.37
N ALA A 402 10.19 -24.12 -39.75
CA ALA A 402 10.77 -23.86 -38.44
C ALA A 402 9.92 -24.41 -37.29
N THR A 403 8.59 -24.37 -37.41
CA THR A 403 7.66 -24.80 -36.37
C THR A 403 7.12 -26.21 -36.56
N GLY A 404 7.30 -26.80 -37.75
CA GLY A 404 6.73 -28.10 -38.11
C GLY A 404 5.23 -28.06 -38.44
N GLU A 405 4.65 -26.87 -38.55
CA GLU A 405 3.23 -26.70 -38.86
C GLU A 405 2.90 -27.09 -40.30
N ALA A 406 1.76 -27.75 -40.47
CA ALA A 406 1.29 -28.16 -41.80
C ALA A 406 0.76 -26.98 -42.63
N PHE A 407 0.39 -25.87 -41.98
CA PHE A 407 -0.18 -24.70 -42.64
C PHE A 407 0.02 -23.43 -41.83
N VAL A 408 0.74 -22.45 -42.40
CA VAL A 408 0.82 -21.08 -41.87
C VAL A 408 -0.04 -20.14 -42.73
N PRO A 409 -0.96 -19.37 -42.12
CA PRO A 409 -1.78 -18.44 -42.85
C PRO A 409 -0.98 -17.47 -43.75
N ARG A 410 -1.40 -17.34 -45.02
CA ARG A 410 -0.80 -16.39 -45.98
C ARG A 410 -1.26 -14.96 -45.71
N LEU A 411 -2.55 -14.75 -45.49
CA LEU A 411 -3.11 -13.47 -45.04
C LEU A 411 -3.24 -13.46 -43.51
N THR A 412 -3.05 -12.29 -42.89
CA THR A 412 -3.45 -12.09 -41.49
C THR A 412 -4.98 -12.05 -41.40
N PRO A 413 -5.58 -12.25 -40.22
CA PRO A 413 -7.03 -12.11 -40.04
C PRO A 413 -7.57 -10.76 -40.52
N ALA A 414 -6.83 -9.67 -40.26
CA ALA A 414 -7.20 -8.31 -40.68
C ALA A 414 -7.17 -8.13 -42.21
N GLU A 415 -6.25 -8.79 -42.91
CA GLU A 415 -6.15 -8.76 -44.37
C GLU A 415 -7.16 -9.69 -45.05
N ALA A 416 -7.46 -10.84 -44.43
CA ALA A 416 -8.41 -11.82 -44.95
C ALA A 416 -9.87 -11.34 -44.82
N ALA A 417 -10.20 -10.64 -43.74
CA ALA A 417 -11.55 -10.16 -43.45
C ALA A 417 -12.21 -9.34 -44.59
N PRO A 418 -11.58 -8.30 -45.18
CA PRO A 418 -12.21 -7.53 -46.26
C PRO A 418 -12.45 -8.37 -47.52
N LEU A 419 -11.53 -9.28 -47.87
CA LEU A 419 -11.70 -10.18 -49.00
C LEU A 419 -12.82 -11.20 -48.73
N ALA A 420 -12.89 -11.75 -47.52
CA ALA A 420 -13.94 -12.67 -47.14
C ALA A 420 -15.33 -12.00 -47.18
N GLU A 421 -15.43 -10.75 -46.73
CA GLU A 421 -16.67 -10.00 -46.79
C GLU A 421 -17.08 -9.69 -48.25
N GLN A 422 -16.14 -9.25 -49.09
CA GLN A 422 -16.38 -9.04 -50.52
C GLN A 422 -16.88 -10.31 -51.22
N ILE A 423 -16.37 -11.48 -50.84
CA ILE A 423 -16.81 -12.77 -51.39
C ILE A 423 -18.23 -13.12 -50.90
N ARG A 424 -18.50 -12.92 -49.61
CA ARG A 424 -19.76 -13.31 -48.97
C ARG A 424 -20.94 -12.44 -49.37
N THR A 425 -20.79 -11.12 -49.32
CA THR A 425 -21.88 -10.14 -49.47
C THR A 425 -21.71 -9.20 -50.65
N GLY A 426 -20.53 -9.19 -51.28
CA GLY A 426 -20.25 -8.30 -52.40
C GLY A 426 -21.04 -8.64 -53.66
N THR A 427 -21.22 -7.62 -54.49
CA THR A 427 -21.73 -7.73 -55.87
C THR A 427 -20.82 -8.61 -56.73
N PRO A 428 -21.29 -9.15 -57.86
CA PRO A 428 -20.47 -9.96 -58.75
C PRO A 428 -19.19 -9.28 -59.24
N ALA A 429 -19.22 -7.94 -59.40
CA ALA A 429 -18.02 -7.16 -59.71
C ALA A 429 -17.00 -7.20 -58.57
N GLN A 430 -17.45 -6.97 -57.32
CA GLN A 430 -16.60 -7.04 -56.12
C GLN A 430 -16.07 -8.46 -55.87
N ARG A 431 -16.89 -9.50 -56.11
CA ARG A 431 -16.43 -10.89 -56.06
C ARG A 431 -15.35 -11.16 -57.12
N TYR A 432 -15.50 -10.60 -58.32
CA TYR A 432 -14.48 -10.74 -59.36
C TYR A 432 -13.18 -9.96 -59.02
N GLU A 433 -13.28 -8.80 -58.38
CA GLU A 433 -12.13 -8.06 -57.84
C GLU A 433 -11.39 -8.88 -56.77
N ALA A 434 -12.13 -9.46 -55.81
CA ALA A 434 -11.54 -10.36 -54.81
C ALA A 434 -10.84 -11.56 -55.47
N LEU A 435 -11.44 -12.12 -56.53
CA LEU A 435 -10.82 -13.17 -57.32
C LEU A 435 -9.51 -12.72 -58.01
N GLN A 436 -9.45 -11.49 -58.56
CA GLN A 436 -8.22 -10.95 -59.13
C GLN A 436 -7.13 -10.74 -58.07
N ALA A 437 -7.50 -10.24 -56.87
CA ALA A 437 -6.58 -10.07 -55.77
C ALA A 437 -5.98 -11.42 -55.32
N VAL A 438 -6.83 -12.44 -55.18
CA VAL A 438 -6.39 -13.81 -54.85
C VAL A 438 -5.49 -14.39 -55.94
N ARG A 439 -5.77 -14.16 -57.23
CA ARG A 439 -4.99 -14.70 -58.34
C ARG A 439 -3.52 -14.28 -58.33
N GLN A 440 -3.20 -13.11 -57.77
CA GLN A 440 -1.82 -12.61 -57.67
C GLN A 440 -0.91 -13.53 -56.84
N TRP A 441 -1.47 -14.43 -56.04
CA TRP A 441 -0.75 -15.40 -55.21
C TRP A 441 -0.24 -16.63 -55.95
N GLY A 442 -0.54 -16.76 -57.26
CA GLY A 442 -0.01 -17.82 -58.12
C GLY A 442 -0.25 -19.23 -57.57
N GLY A 443 0.82 -19.96 -57.28
CA GLY A 443 0.74 -21.34 -56.77
C GLY A 443 0.10 -21.48 -55.39
N ASP A 444 0.04 -20.41 -54.58
CA ASP A 444 -0.56 -20.40 -53.24
C ASP A 444 -2.03 -19.94 -53.24
N VAL A 445 -2.64 -19.72 -54.41
CA VAL A 445 -4.08 -19.42 -54.54
C VAL A 445 -4.96 -20.36 -53.71
N PRO A 446 -4.77 -21.71 -53.72
CA PRO A 446 -5.59 -22.60 -52.90
C PRO A 446 -5.51 -22.34 -51.40
N ALA A 447 -4.34 -21.91 -50.90
CA ALA A 447 -4.13 -21.59 -49.50
C ALA A 447 -4.89 -20.30 -49.10
N VAL A 448 -4.79 -19.26 -49.94
CA VAL A 448 -5.46 -17.98 -49.71
C VAL A 448 -6.98 -18.12 -49.84
N VAL A 449 -7.46 -18.82 -50.86
CA VAL A 449 -8.89 -19.10 -51.06
C VAL A 449 -9.49 -19.80 -49.85
N ARG A 450 -8.76 -20.77 -49.25
CA ARG A 450 -9.22 -21.45 -48.03
C ARG A 450 -9.47 -20.49 -46.87
N GLN A 451 -8.71 -19.39 -46.80
CA GLN A 451 -8.86 -18.37 -45.75
C GLN A 451 -10.04 -17.45 -45.99
N VAL A 452 -10.28 -17.05 -47.23
CA VAL A 452 -11.25 -15.99 -47.55
C VAL A 452 -12.61 -16.51 -48.04
N ALA A 453 -12.67 -17.71 -48.63
CA ALA A 453 -13.90 -18.20 -49.25
C ALA A 453 -14.97 -18.64 -48.24
N GLY A 454 -14.60 -18.94 -46.98
CA GLY A 454 -15.57 -19.32 -45.94
C GLY A 454 -16.46 -20.52 -46.30
N GLY A 455 -16.03 -21.37 -47.24
CA GLY A 455 -16.81 -22.49 -47.77
C GLY A 455 -17.65 -22.19 -49.03
N ASP A 456 -17.57 -20.99 -49.61
CA ASP A 456 -18.18 -20.67 -50.93
C ASP A 456 -17.49 -21.48 -52.04
N ARG A 457 -18.11 -22.61 -52.38
CA ARG A 457 -17.62 -23.55 -53.40
C ARG A 457 -17.61 -22.96 -54.80
N THR A 458 -18.50 -22.02 -55.09
CA THR A 458 -18.54 -21.36 -56.40
C THR A 458 -17.32 -20.46 -56.55
N PHE A 459 -16.98 -19.70 -55.50
CA PHE A 459 -15.77 -18.90 -55.48
C PHE A 459 -14.50 -19.75 -55.50
N GLU A 460 -14.46 -20.85 -54.73
CA GLU A 460 -13.36 -21.83 -54.77
C GLU A 460 -13.13 -22.37 -56.19
N LEU A 461 -14.19 -22.73 -56.90
CA LEU A 461 -14.09 -23.22 -58.28
C LEU A 461 -13.72 -22.11 -59.27
N ALA A 462 -14.30 -20.93 -59.14
CA ALA A 462 -13.93 -19.77 -59.97
C ALA A 462 -12.44 -19.42 -59.82
N SER A 463 -11.87 -19.54 -58.62
CA SER A 463 -10.44 -19.35 -58.37
C SER A 463 -9.55 -20.36 -59.10
N ARG A 464 -9.99 -21.62 -59.20
CA ARG A 464 -9.30 -22.66 -59.97
C ARG A 464 -9.43 -22.40 -61.47
N LEU A 465 -10.59 -21.98 -61.94
CA LEU A 465 -10.82 -21.64 -63.34
C LEU A 465 -9.96 -20.44 -63.77
N ALA A 466 -9.83 -19.43 -62.92
CA ALA A 466 -9.02 -18.23 -63.22
C ALA A 466 -7.51 -18.50 -63.26
N THR A 467 -7.04 -19.54 -62.55
CA THR A 467 -5.61 -19.91 -62.47
C THR A 467 -5.22 -20.97 -63.48
N SER A 468 -6.11 -21.91 -63.79
CA SER A 468 -5.81 -23.07 -64.63
C SER A 468 -6.51 -23.08 -65.98
N GLY A 469 -7.62 -22.34 -66.15
CA GLY A 469 -8.44 -22.32 -67.36
C GLY A 469 -8.59 -20.92 -67.95
N ASP A 470 -9.78 -20.64 -68.50
CA ASP A 470 -10.11 -19.35 -69.11
C ASP A 470 -10.61 -18.35 -68.06
N PRO A 471 -9.92 -17.20 -67.86
CA PRO A 471 -10.37 -16.15 -66.95
C PRO A 471 -11.78 -15.63 -67.23
N ALA A 472 -12.23 -15.64 -68.49
CA ALA A 472 -13.59 -15.22 -68.83
C ALA A 472 -14.64 -16.21 -68.30
N THR A 473 -14.33 -17.51 -68.28
CA THR A 473 -15.19 -18.54 -67.68
C THR A 473 -15.27 -18.39 -66.16
N ALA A 474 -14.18 -18.03 -65.49
CA ALA A 474 -14.20 -17.72 -64.06
C ALA A 474 -15.07 -16.49 -63.74
N ARG A 475 -15.03 -15.46 -64.60
CA ARG A 475 -15.91 -14.29 -64.53
C ARG A 475 -17.38 -14.70 -64.70
N ASP A 476 -17.70 -15.53 -65.69
CA ASP A 476 -19.06 -16.03 -65.94
C ASP A 476 -19.63 -16.79 -64.74
N ALA A 477 -18.80 -17.59 -64.06
CA ALA A 477 -19.19 -18.35 -62.86
C ALA A 477 -19.60 -17.46 -61.68
N LEU A 478 -19.03 -16.25 -61.57
CA LEU A 478 -19.37 -15.28 -60.53
C LEU A 478 -20.52 -14.35 -60.95
N LEU A 479 -20.55 -13.91 -62.21
CA LEU A 479 -21.62 -13.03 -62.74
C LEU A 479 -22.99 -13.71 -62.79
N GLY A 480 -23.02 -15.03 -63.02
CA GLY A 480 -24.28 -15.76 -63.16
C GLY A 480 -25.09 -15.92 -61.87
N VAL A 481 -24.52 -15.58 -60.70
CA VAL A 481 -25.22 -15.68 -59.40
C VAL A 481 -26.45 -14.78 -59.37
N ASP A 482 -26.34 -13.55 -59.89
CA ASP A 482 -27.40 -12.54 -59.83
C ASP A 482 -28.35 -12.58 -61.03
N VAL A 483 -28.11 -13.47 -61.99
CA VAL A 483 -29.00 -13.66 -63.13
C VAL A 483 -30.19 -14.53 -62.67
N PRO A 484 -31.44 -14.01 -62.71
CA PRO A 484 -32.60 -14.77 -62.27
C PRO A 484 -32.84 -15.98 -63.19
N ASP A 485 -33.33 -17.09 -62.62
CA ASP A 485 -33.53 -18.35 -63.35
C ASP A 485 -34.54 -18.21 -64.52
N GLY A 486 -35.58 -17.38 -64.36
CA GLY A 486 -36.51 -17.00 -65.42
C GLY A 486 -37.01 -18.17 -66.28
N GLN A 487 -37.04 -17.98 -67.61
CA GLN A 487 -37.27 -19.05 -68.59
C GLN A 487 -35.96 -19.74 -69.05
N LEU A 488 -34.80 -19.36 -68.50
CA LEU A 488 -33.48 -19.87 -68.94
C LEU A 488 -33.29 -21.36 -68.68
N PHE A 489 -34.04 -21.92 -67.73
CA PHE A 489 -34.07 -23.36 -67.44
C PHE A 489 -35.38 -24.01 -67.91
N LYS A 490 -36.05 -23.45 -68.91
CA LYS A 490 -37.21 -24.06 -69.55
C LYS A 490 -36.92 -24.35 -71.02
N THR A 491 -37.35 -25.49 -71.55
CA THR A 491 -37.11 -25.91 -72.93
C THR A 491 -38.45 -26.32 -73.57
N PRO A 492 -38.65 -26.16 -74.89
CA PRO A 492 -39.88 -26.61 -75.55
C PRO A 492 -40.10 -28.10 -75.34
N SER A 493 -41.34 -28.51 -75.08
CA SER A 493 -41.69 -29.92 -74.92
C SER A 493 -41.46 -30.66 -76.25
N PRO A 494 -40.87 -31.87 -76.23
CA PRO A 494 -40.75 -32.70 -77.44
C PRO A 494 -42.10 -32.99 -78.12
N ASP A 495 -43.16 -33.06 -77.31
CA ASP A 495 -44.52 -33.41 -77.75
C ASP A 495 -45.38 -32.17 -78.09
N ASP A 496 -44.94 -30.97 -77.68
CA ASP A 496 -45.68 -29.71 -77.87
C ASP A 496 -44.74 -28.49 -77.79
N PRO A 497 -44.26 -27.97 -78.94
CA PRO A 497 -43.28 -26.88 -78.98
C PRO A 497 -43.73 -25.57 -78.32
N ASP A 498 -45.04 -25.36 -78.15
CA ASP A 498 -45.62 -24.18 -77.51
C ASP A 498 -45.64 -24.29 -75.97
N LYS A 499 -45.38 -25.49 -75.43
CA LYS A 499 -45.25 -25.73 -73.99
C LYS A 499 -43.80 -25.75 -73.55
N LEU A 500 -43.49 -24.96 -72.53
CA LEU A 500 -42.17 -24.94 -71.88
C LEU A 500 -42.15 -25.90 -70.69
N VAL A 501 -41.23 -26.88 -70.72
CA VAL A 501 -40.96 -27.82 -69.62
C VAL A 501 -39.61 -27.50 -68.97
N ASP A 502 -39.42 -27.90 -67.72
CA ASP A 502 -38.15 -27.66 -67.02
C ASP A 502 -37.01 -28.43 -67.69
N LEU A 503 -35.92 -27.71 -67.98
CA LEU A 503 -34.65 -28.30 -68.39
C LEU A 503 -34.14 -29.16 -67.23
N ASN A 504 -34.17 -30.48 -67.42
CA ASN A 504 -33.68 -31.43 -66.43
C ASN A 504 -32.15 -31.43 -66.36
N THR A 505 -31.60 -30.38 -65.75
CA THR A 505 -30.16 -30.15 -65.56
C THR A 505 -29.50 -31.30 -64.79
N ALA A 506 -30.23 -31.95 -63.88
CA ALA A 506 -29.77 -33.14 -63.16
C ALA A 506 -29.62 -34.36 -64.08
N ALA A 507 -30.54 -34.59 -65.02
CA ALA A 507 -30.41 -35.64 -66.04
C ALA A 507 -29.27 -35.33 -67.02
N VAL A 508 -29.11 -34.07 -67.43
CA VAL A 508 -27.99 -33.65 -68.29
C VAL A 508 -26.64 -33.85 -67.58
N ALA A 509 -26.53 -33.45 -66.32
CA ALA A 509 -25.32 -33.63 -65.53
C ALA A 509 -25.04 -35.11 -65.22
N SER A 510 -26.04 -35.91 -64.86
CA SER A 510 -25.84 -37.34 -64.55
C SER A 510 -25.43 -38.15 -65.79
N GLY A 511 -26.01 -37.88 -66.96
CA GLY A 511 -25.57 -38.50 -68.22
C GLY A 511 -24.15 -38.07 -68.61
N PHE A 512 -23.79 -36.80 -68.39
CA PHE A 512 -22.50 -36.23 -68.78
C PHE A 512 -21.34 -36.53 -67.81
N LEU A 513 -21.64 -36.73 -66.52
CA LEU A 513 -20.64 -36.88 -65.45
C LEU A 513 -20.48 -38.32 -64.95
N SER A 514 -21.23 -39.28 -65.51
CA SER A 514 -21.21 -40.68 -65.06
C SER A 514 -19.80 -41.30 -65.17
N GLY A 515 -19.32 -41.85 -64.05
CA GLY A 515 -17.98 -42.44 -63.90
C GLY A 515 -16.84 -41.44 -63.63
N ALA A 516 -16.76 -40.35 -64.40
CA ALA A 516 -15.62 -39.42 -64.41
C ALA A 516 -15.38 -38.67 -63.09
N LEU A 517 -16.46 -38.40 -62.33
CA LEU A 517 -16.41 -37.62 -61.09
C LEU A 517 -16.73 -38.44 -59.83
N ARG A 518 -16.81 -39.78 -59.92
CA ARG A 518 -17.29 -40.66 -58.82
C ARG A 518 -16.53 -40.49 -57.49
N ARG A 519 -15.28 -39.99 -57.53
CA ARG A 519 -14.40 -39.74 -56.38
C ARG A 519 -14.36 -38.29 -55.91
N LEU A 520 -14.92 -37.38 -56.68
CA LEU A 520 -15.04 -35.99 -56.26
C LEU A 520 -16.26 -35.97 -55.33
N GLY A 521 -16.03 -35.79 -54.03
CA GLY A 521 -17.09 -35.90 -53.01
C GLY A 521 -18.30 -35.03 -53.34
N GLY A 522 -19.48 -35.37 -52.79
CA GLY A 522 -20.75 -34.72 -53.14
C GLY A 522 -20.73 -33.19 -53.09
N ASN A 523 -19.95 -32.61 -52.17
CA ASN A 523 -19.77 -31.16 -52.04
C ASN A 523 -19.04 -30.53 -53.25
N TYR A 524 -18.10 -31.25 -53.87
CA TYR A 524 -17.42 -30.78 -55.08
C TYR A 524 -18.34 -30.83 -56.30
N ILE A 525 -19.11 -31.91 -56.46
CA ILE A 525 -20.08 -32.06 -57.54
C ILE A 525 -21.17 -30.98 -57.43
N GLY A 526 -21.66 -30.71 -56.22
CA GLY A 526 -22.61 -29.62 -55.98
C GLY A 526 -22.05 -28.24 -56.35
N GLY A 527 -20.80 -27.95 -55.96
CA GLY A 527 -20.11 -26.73 -56.37
C GLY A 527 -19.93 -26.63 -57.89
N LEU A 528 -19.58 -27.73 -58.55
CA LEU A 528 -19.40 -27.79 -60.00
C LEU A 528 -20.70 -27.51 -60.74
N GLN A 529 -21.80 -28.12 -60.29
CA GLN A 529 -23.13 -27.88 -60.86
C GLN A 529 -23.58 -26.43 -60.64
N ALA A 530 -23.33 -25.86 -59.47
CA ALA A 530 -23.60 -24.45 -59.18
C ALA A 530 -22.81 -23.51 -60.11
N ALA A 531 -21.49 -23.73 -60.24
CA ALA A 531 -20.65 -22.98 -61.16
C ALA A 531 -21.12 -23.12 -62.62
N ALA A 532 -21.48 -24.33 -63.05
CA ALA A 532 -22.00 -24.57 -64.40
C ALA A 532 -23.35 -23.86 -64.64
N ARG A 533 -24.26 -23.85 -63.66
CA ARG A 533 -25.52 -23.07 -63.74
C ARG A 533 -25.23 -21.58 -63.88
N ASN A 534 -24.28 -21.05 -63.13
CA ASN A 534 -23.92 -19.63 -63.21
C ASN A 534 -23.26 -19.28 -64.56
N ILE A 535 -22.31 -20.09 -65.02
CA ILE A 535 -21.68 -19.91 -66.35
C ILE A 535 -22.75 -19.93 -67.44
N TYR A 536 -23.68 -20.88 -67.36
CA TYR A 536 -24.78 -20.99 -68.30
C TYR A 536 -25.67 -19.74 -68.30
N LYS A 537 -26.12 -19.30 -67.13
CA LYS A 537 -26.94 -18.08 -66.98
C LYS A 537 -26.25 -16.84 -67.54
N ALA A 538 -24.98 -16.63 -67.18
CA ALA A 538 -24.21 -15.48 -67.64
C ALA A 538 -24.07 -15.45 -69.17
N ARG A 539 -23.84 -16.61 -69.79
CA ARG A 539 -23.72 -16.72 -71.26
C ARG A 539 -25.06 -16.56 -71.97
N MET A 540 -26.14 -17.13 -71.43
CA MET A 540 -27.48 -17.00 -72.02
C MET A 540 -27.98 -15.55 -71.94
N ALA A 541 -27.77 -14.88 -70.80
CA ALA A 541 -28.08 -13.46 -70.63
C ALA A 541 -27.28 -12.58 -71.60
N ARG A 542 -25.97 -12.84 -71.77
CA ARG A 542 -25.12 -12.11 -72.73
C ARG A 542 -25.58 -12.30 -74.18
N ASN A 543 -26.05 -13.50 -74.53
CA ASN A 543 -26.49 -13.84 -75.88
C ASN A 543 -27.98 -13.53 -76.13
N ALA A 544 -28.64 -12.80 -75.20
CA ALA A 544 -30.06 -12.45 -75.26
C ALA A 544 -31.01 -13.65 -75.51
N ARG A 545 -30.63 -14.84 -75.04
CA ARG A 545 -31.47 -16.05 -75.17
C ARG A 545 -32.41 -16.15 -73.97
N VAL A 546 -33.69 -16.41 -74.24
CA VAL A 546 -34.75 -16.41 -73.22
C VAL A 546 -35.18 -17.83 -72.82
N VAL A 547 -34.96 -18.82 -73.70
CA VAL A 547 -35.35 -20.23 -73.50
C VAL A 547 -34.09 -21.09 -73.35
N GLY A 548 -34.20 -22.12 -72.51
CA GLY A 548 -33.13 -23.02 -72.15
C GLY A 548 -32.68 -23.98 -73.26
N ASP A 549 -31.37 -24.19 -73.36
CA ASP A 549 -30.71 -25.05 -74.34
C ASP A 549 -29.83 -26.11 -73.63
N PRO A 550 -30.19 -27.40 -73.68
CA PRO A 550 -29.40 -28.49 -73.10
C PRO A 550 -27.94 -28.53 -73.58
N THR A 551 -27.68 -28.14 -74.84
CA THR A 551 -26.33 -28.15 -75.42
C THR A 551 -25.46 -27.05 -74.84
N SER A 552 -26.04 -25.86 -74.66
CA SER A 552 -25.38 -24.74 -73.98
C SER A 552 -25.11 -25.06 -72.50
N TYR A 553 -26.01 -25.78 -71.82
CA TYR A 553 -25.77 -26.23 -70.45
C TYR A 553 -24.65 -27.27 -70.35
N ARG A 554 -24.56 -28.23 -71.30
CA ARG A 554 -23.41 -29.15 -71.40
C ARG A 554 -22.10 -28.41 -71.63
N THR A 555 -22.11 -27.38 -72.49
CA THR A 555 -20.93 -26.53 -72.72
C THR A 555 -20.51 -25.80 -71.45
N ALA A 556 -21.47 -25.34 -70.63
CA ALA A 556 -21.19 -24.72 -69.34
C ALA A 556 -20.66 -25.71 -68.29
N LEU A 557 -21.20 -26.94 -68.23
CA LEU A 557 -20.66 -28.03 -67.40
C LEU A 557 -19.22 -28.35 -67.77
N ASN A 558 -18.94 -28.41 -69.06
CA ASN A 558 -17.59 -28.66 -69.57
C ASN A 558 -16.63 -27.50 -69.23
N ALA A 559 -17.09 -26.25 -69.35
CA ALA A 559 -16.33 -25.08 -68.97
C ALA A 559 -16.06 -25.01 -67.45
N ALA A 560 -17.03 -25.40 -66.62
CA ALA A 560 -16.86 -25.50 -65.16
C ALA A 560 -15.81 -26.55 -64.76
N LEU A 561 -15.57 -27.56 -65.59
CA LEU A 561 -14.49 -28.55 -65.43
C LEU A 561 -13.13 -28.07 -65.97
N GLY A 562 -13.03 -26.80 -66.39
CA GLY A 562 -11.81 -26.23 -66.98
C GLY A 562 -11.68 -26.42 -68.48
N GLY A 563 -12.76 -26.81 -69.17
CA GLY A 563 -12.79 -26.95 -70.62
C GLY A 563 -12.79 -25.60 -71.33
N VAL A 564 -11.85 -25.41 -72.26
CA VAL A 564 -11.69 -24.19 -73.06
C VAL A 564 -11.47 -24.56 -74.53
N VAL A 565 -11.84 -23.66 -75.45
CA VAL A 565 -11.56 -23.81 -76.87
C VAL A 565 -10.45 -22.83 -77.23
N VAL A 566 -9.31 -23.36 -77.68
CA VAL A 566 -8.15 -22.57 -78.09
C VAL A 566 -7.83 -22.94 -79.54
N ASN A 567 -7.84 -21.96 -80.44
CA ASN A 567 -7.59 -22.17 -81.87
C ASN A 567 -8.48 -23.26 -82.51
N GLY A 568 -9.74 -23.36 -82.08
CA GLY A 568 -10.69 -24.36 -82.56
C GLY A 568 -10.51 -25.77 -81.96
N GLU A 569 -9.47 -26.00 -81.15
CA GLU A 569 -9.25 -27.26 -80.43
C GLU A 569 -9.75 -27.16 -78.98
N ARG A 570 -10.46 -28.19 -78.51
CA ARG A 570 -10.90 -28.28 -77.12
C ARG A 570 -9.76 -28.78 -76.23
N ARG A 571 -9.50 -28.06 -75.15
CA ARG A 571 -8.50 -28.37 -74.12
C ARG A 571 -9.16 -28.38 -72.74
N GLY A 572 -8.76 -29.31 -71.87
CA GLY A 572 -9.37 -29.49 -70.55
C GLY A 572 -10.84 -29.95 -70.60
N GLY A 573 -11.47 -29.99 -69.43
CA GLY A 573 -12.88 -30.38 -69.30
C GLY A 573 -13.10 -31.88 -69.50
N MET A 574 -14.19 -32.28 -70.13
CA MET A 574 -14.52 -33.69 -70.37
C MET A 574 -13.83 -34.24 -71.62
N GLY A 575 -13.23 -35.41 -71.46
CA GLY A 575 -12.65 -36.25 -72.48
C GLY A 575 -13.19 -37.68 -72.46
N VAL A 576 -12.55 -38.55 -73.22
CA VAL A 576 -12.89 -39.97 -73.31
C VAL A 576 -11.61 -40.80 -73.14
N TRP A 577 -11.67 -41.91 -72.41
CA TRP A 577 -10.57 -42.87 -72.29
C TRP A 577 -11.15 -44.27 -72.31
N ASN A 578 -10.72 -45.10 -73.28
CA ASN A 578 -11.25 -46.46 -73.46
C ASN A 578 -12.79 -46.52 -73.46
N GLY A 579 -13.45 -45.54 -74.09
CA GLY A 579 -14.91 -45.42 -74.14
C GLY A 579 -15.58 -44.88 -72.87
N ALA A 580 -14.85 -44.67 -71.78
CA ALA A 580 -15.36 -44.05 -70.56
C ALA A 580 -15.09 -42.53 -70.54
N HIS A 581 -16.00 -41.77 -69.96
CA HIS A 581 -15.82 -40.34 -69.75
C HIS A 581 -14.76 -40.07 -68.67
N VAL A 582 -13.84 -39.13 -68.93
CA VAL A 582 -12.78 -38.72 -68.02
C VAL A 582 -12.66 -37.20 -67.97
N VAL A 583 -12.13 -36.64 -66.89
CA VAL A 583 -11.76 -35.22 -66.84
C VAL A 583 -10.34 -35.08 -67.37
N LEU A 584 -10.12 -34.18 -68.31
CA LEU A 584 -8.81 -33.84 -68.86
C LEU A 584 -8.15 -32.77 -67.97
N PRO A 585 -6.82 -32.81 -67.79
CA PRO A 585 -6.09 -31.72 -67.18
C PRO A 585 -6.34 -30.43 -67.93
N SER A 586 -6.43 -29.31 -67.20
CA SER A 586 -6.64 -28.01 -67.85
C SER A 586 -5.55 -27.71 -68.89
N MET A 587 -5.95 -27.06 -69.99
CA MET A 587 -5.12 -26.72 -71.15
C MET A 587 -4.54 -27.92 -71.94
N MET A 588 -4.87 -29.16 -71.56
CA MET A 588 -4.45 -30.37 -72.28
C MET A 588 -5.55 -30.82 -73.25
N SER A 589 -5.21 -31.08 -74.51
CA SER A 589 -6.18 -31.64 -75.46
C SER A 589 -6.38 -33.14 -75.27
N GLN A 590 -7.45 -33.69 -75.84
CA GLN A 590 -7.72 -35.13 -75.82
C GLN A 590 -6.54 -35.93 -76.38
N ALA A 591 -5.99 -35.49 -77.52
CA ALA A 591 -4.86 -36.14 -78.17
C ALA A 591 -3.56 -36.04 -77.36
N GLU A 592 -3.34 -34.92 -76.66
CA GLU A 592 -2.19 -34.75 -75.75
C GLU A 592 -2.30 -35.68 -74.54
N PHE A 593 -3.50 -35.77 -73.93
CA PHE A 593 -3.78 -36.64 -72.79
C PHE A 593 -3.53 -38.12 -73.12
N GLU A 594 -4.05 -38.58 -74.26
CA GLU A 594 -3.84 -39.93 -74.78
C GLU A 594 -2.37 -40.21 -75.07
N ARG A 595 -1.71 -39.29 -75.77
CA ARG A 595 -0.31 -39.45 -76.19
C ARG A 595 0.64 -39.53 -75.01
N LYS A 596 0.49 -38.67 -73.99
CA LYS A 596 1.34 -38.67 -72.79
C LYS A 596 1.31 -40.03 -72.08
N MET A 597 0.11 -40.58 -71.89
CA MET A 597 -0.03 -41.88 -71.24
C MET A 597 0.37 -43.05 -72.14
N ALA A 598 0.08 -42.97 -73.44
CA ALA A 598 0.53 -43.99 -74.41
C ALA A 598 2.06 -44.11 -74.42
N ARG A 599 2.78 -42.98 -74.39
CA ARG A 599 4.26 -42.93 -74.41
C ARG A 599 4.92 -43.15 -73.05
N ALA A 600 4.19 -43.02 -71.94
CA ALA A 600 4.75 -43.19 -70.61
C ALA A 600 5.30 -44.61 -70.40
N SER A 601 6.60 -44.71 -70.11
CA SER A 601 7.25 -45.95 -69.65
C SER A 601 6.89 -46.23 -68.18
N GLY A 602 7.22 -47.43 -67.69
CA GLY A 602 7.02 -47.75 -66.27
C GLY A 602 7.78 -46.82 -65.34
N GLU A 603 9.00 -46.42 -65.70
CA GLU A 603 9.80 -45.46 -64.94
C GLU A 603 9.18 -44.07 -64.93
N ALA A 604 8.68 -43.59 -66.08
CA ALA A 604 8.02 -42.30 -66.17
C ALA A 604 6.74 -42.24 -65.31
N ILE A 605 5.96 -43.33 -65.27
CA ILE A 605 4.78 -43.44 -64.42
C ILE A 605 5.16 -43.37 -62.93
N VAL A 606 6.21 -44.09 -62.53
CA VAL A 606 6.69 -44.08 -61.13
C VAL A 606 7.22 -42.69 -60.75
N ALA A 607 8.00 -42.05 -61.62
CA ALA A 607 8.50 -40.70 -61.40
C ALA A 607 7.37 -39.67 -61.26
N ALA A 608 6.36 -39.74 -62.14
CA ALA A 608 5.17 -38.88 -62.08
C ALA A 608 4.29 -39.13 -60.84
N ALA A 609 4.39 -40.31 -60.23
CA ALA A 609 3.75 -40.68 -58.97
C ALA A 609 4.64 -40.42 -57.72
N GLY A 610 5.75 -39.70 -57.87
CA GLY A 610 6.65 -39.37 -56.75
C GLY A 610 7.53 -40.53 -56.29
N GLY A 611 7.94 -41.42 -57.20
CA GLY A 611 8.80 -42.56 -56.89
C GLY A 611 8.05 -43.84 -56.47
N ILE A 612 6.72 -43.83 -56.56
CA ILE A 612 5.86 -44.90 -56.04
C ILE A 612 5.31 -45.74 -57.19
N ALA A 613 5.37 -47.08 -57.06
CA ALA A 613 4.86 -48.00 -58.08
C ALA A 613 3.38 -48.37 -57.85
N PRO A 614 2.58 -48.49 -58.93
CA PRO A 614 1.21 -49.00 -58.85
C PRO A 614 1.20 -50.50 -58.55
N ALA A 615 0.21 -50.95 -57.79
CA ALA A 615 0.05 -52.33 -57.36
C ALA A 615 -1.43 -52.74 -57.27
N TRP A 616 -1.68 -54.02 -57.56
CA TRP A 616 -2.92 -54.69 -57.20
C TRP A 616 -2.93 -54.96 -55.70
N SER A 617 -4.07 -54.77 -55.04
CA SER A 617 -4.34 -55.29 -53.71
C SER A 617 -5.26 -56.50 -53.84
N ASN A 618 -4.78 -57.67 -53.42
CA ASN A 618 -5.53 -58.92 -53.47
C ASN A 618 -5.86 -59.46 -52.06
N GLY A 619 -5.86 -58.60 -51.04
CA GLY A 619 -6.15 -58.96 -49.65
C GLY A 619 -5.00 -59.68 -48.91
N ALA A 620 -4.09 -60.35 -49.63
CA ALA A 620 -2.93 -61.04 -49.07
C ALA A 620 -1.59 -60.28 -49.24
N GLY A 621 -1.58 -59.23 -50.08
CA GLY A 621 -0.40 -58.39 -50.31
C GLY A 621 -0.58 -57.41 -51.47
N PHE A 622 0.52 -56.76 -51.88
CA PHE A 622 0.55 -55.81 -52.99
C PHE A 622 1.41 -56.35 -54.13
N VAL A 623 0.82 -56.58 -55.31
CA VAL A 623 1.52 -57.07 -56.50
C VAL A 623 1.72 -55.94 -57.50
N ARG A 624 2.98 -55.65 -57.88
CA ARG A 624 3.31 -54.55 -58.80
C ARG A 624 2.59 -54.71 -60.14
N MET A 625 1.98 -53.62 -60.61
CA MET A 625 1.30 -53.55 -61.90
C MET A 625 2.26 -53.24 -63.05
N THR A 626 2.00 -53.80 -64.23
CA THR A 626 2.70 -53.40 -65.45
C THR A 626 2.12 -52.09 -66.01
N PRO A 627 2.89 -51.32 -66.80
CA PRO A 627 2.39 -50.11 -67.45
C PRO A 627 1.18 -50.38 -68.36
N GLY A 628 1.16 -51.51 -69.07
CA GLY A 628 0.04 -51.88 -69.94
C GLY A 628 -1.25 -52.14 -69.15
N GLN A 629 -1.16 -52.79 -67.99
CA GLN A 629 -2.30 -53.02 -67.11
C GLN A 629 -2.88 -51.71 -66.57
N LEU A 630 -2.04 -50.74 -66.20
CA LEU A 630 -2.50 -49.43 -65.74
C LEU A 630 -3.20 -48.64 -66.86
N LYS A 631 -2.65 -48.67 -68.08
CA LYS A 631 -3.21 -47.99 -69.27
C LYS A 631 -4.58 -48.53 -69.67
N ALA A 632 -4.88 -49.79 -69.37
CA ALA A 632 -6.19 -50.36 -69.64
C ALA A 632 -7.30 -49.81 -68.72
N LEU A 633 -6.94 -49.25 -67.56
CA LEU A 633 -7.89 -48.75 -66.57
C LEU A 633 -8.34 -47.32 -66.85
N THR A 634 -9.49 -46.94 -66.30
CA THR A 634 -10.04 -45.59 -66.45
C THR A 634 -9.41 -44.65 -65.42
N PRO A 635 -8.73 -43.57 -65.86
CA PRO A 635 -8.24 -42.56 -64.94
C PRO A 635 -9.41 -41.71 -64.41
N VAL A 636 -9.42 -41.47 -63.10
CA VAL A 636 -10.42 -40.68 -62.38
C VAL A 636 -9.70 -39.52 -61.73
N ALA A 637 -10.09 -38.30 -62.10
CA ALA A 637 -9.49 -37.09 -61.54
C ALA A 637 -9.81 -36.94 -60.05
N LEU A 638 -8.81 -36.50 -59.29
CA LEU A 638 -8.90 -36.16 -57.88
C LEU A 638 -8.91 -34.64 -57.69
N ALA A 639 -9.36 -34.20 -56.52
CA ALA A 639 -9.51 -32.77 -56.22
C ALA A 639 -8.18 -31.99 -56.19
N ASP A 640 -7.05 -32.69 -56.05
CA ASP A 640 -5.67 -32.16 -56.06
C ASP A 640 -5.05 -32.09 -57.46
N GLY A 641 -5.77 -32.49 -58.50
CA GLY A 641 -5.31 -32.49 -59.90
C GLY A 641 -4.54 -33.74 -60.32
N SER A 642 -4.33 -34.69 -59.39
CA SER A 642 -3.81 -36.02 -59.71
C SER A 642 -4.93 -36.98 -60.14
N TYR A 643 -4.54 -38.16 -60.60
CA TYR A 643 -5.45 -39.19 -61.10
C TYR A 643 -5.28 -40.48 -60.32
N ALA A 644 -6.41 -41.03 -59.87
CA ALA A 644 -6.50 -42.43 -59.46
C ALA A 644 -6.96 -43.28 -60.65
N PHE A 645 -6.82 -44.60 -60.56
CA PHE A 645 -7.22 -45.50 -61.64
C PHE A 645 -8.30 -46.46 -61.14
N ALA A 646 -9.48 -46.39 -61.74
CA ALA A 646 -10.62 -47.22 -61.38
C ALA A 646 -10.45 -48.64 -61.92
N THR A 647 -10.66 -49.63 -61.07
CA THR A 647 -10.64 -51.04 -61.46
C THR A 647 -12.03 -51.48 -61.94
N PRO A 648 -12.13 -52.54 -62.77
CA PRO A 648 -13.43 -53.05 -63.22
C PRO A 648 -14.38 -53.45 -62.09
N GLN A 649 -13.84 -53.82 -60.92
CA GLN A 649 -14.58 -54.22 -59.73
C GLN A 649 -15.06 -53.02 -58.88
N GLY A 650 -14.91 -51.78 -59.38
CA GLY A 650 -15.32 -50.56 -58.67
C GLY A 650 -14.34 -50.08 -57.59
N GLY A 651 -13.17 -50.71 -57.48
CA GLY A 651 -12.07 -50.30 -56.61
C GLY A 651 -11.09 -49.37 -57.30
N TYR A 652 -9.96 -49.08 -56.64
CA TYR A 652 -8.90 -48.22 -57.17
C TYR A 652 -7.54 -48.86 -56.98
N VAL A 653 -6.65 -48.62 -57.94
CA VAL A 653 -5.27 -49.08 -57.89
C VAL A 653 -4.59 -48.58 -56.63
N GLN A 654 -3.88 -49.47 -55.94
CA GLN A 654 -3.13 -49.16 -54.73
C GLN A 654 -1.66 -48.91 -55.06
N LYS A 655 -0.93 -48.27 -54.16
CA LYS A 655 0.53 -48.21 -54.24
C LYS A 655 1.17 -49.45 -53.60
N LEU A 656 2.38 -49.76 -54.04
CA LEU A 656 3.23 -50.74 -53.38
C LEU A 656 3.51 -50.27 -51.93
N GLY A 657 3.03 -51.02 -50.93
CA GLY A 657 3.09 -50.65 -49.51
C GLY A 657 1.78 -50.10 -48.93
N GLY A 658 0.70 -50.04 -49.72
CA GLY A 658 -0.65 -49.72 -49.25
C GLY A 658 -1.04 -48.25 -49.36
N GLY A 659 -2.35 -48.00 -49.51
CA GLY A 659 -2.89 -46.68 -49.86
C GLY A 659 -3.08 -46.52 -51.37
N GLU A 660 -3.82 -45.49 -51.78
CA GLU A 660 -4.18 -45.29 -53.18
C GLU A 660 -3.00 -44.83 -54.04
N PHE A 661 -2.90 -45.36 -55.26
CA PHE A 661 -1.94 -44.88 -56.25
C PHE A 661 -2.46 -43.61 -56.91
N ARG A 662 -1.64 -42.56 -56.94
CA ARG A 662 -1.96 -41.27 -57.55
C ARG A 662 -0.90 -40.88 -58.57
N LEU A 663 -1.35 -40.46 -59.74
CA LEU A 663 -0.49 -40.05 -60.85
C LEU A 663 -0.73 -38.59 -61.20
N ASP A 664 0.34 -37.79 -61.26
CA ASP A 664 0.26 -36.44 -61.83
C ASP A 664 0.47 -36.49 -63.35
N TRP A 665 -0.61 -36.32 -64.11
CA TRP A 665 -0.57 -36.39 -65.57
C TRP A 665 0.33 -35.33 -66.21
N ARG A 666 0.56 -34.20 -65.52
CA ARG A 666 1.40 -33.10 -66.02
C ARG A 666 2.88 -33.45 -65.98
N LYS A 667 3.28 -34.40 -65.13
CA LYS A 667 4.65 -34.88 -64.98
C LYS A 667 5.01 -35.99 -65.96
N LEU A 668 4.05 -36.49 -66.72
CA LEU A 668 4.33 -37.45 -67.80
C LEU A 668 5.04 -36.74 -68.97
N PRO A 669 5.98 -37.42 -69.66
CA PRO A 669 6.72 -36.86 -70.80
C PRO A 669 5.79 -36.46 -71.96
#